data_AF-A0A3B5L4R4-F1
#
_entry.id   AF-A0A3B5L4R4-F1
#
_cell.length_a   1.000
_cell.length_b   1.000
_cell.length_c   1.000
_cell.angle_alpha   90.00
_cell.angle_beta   90.00
_cell.angle_gamma   90.00
#
_symmetry.space_group_name_H-M   'P 1'
#
loop_
_entity.id
_entity.type
_entity.pdbx_description
1 polymer ?
#
loop_
_entity_poly.entity_id
_entity_poly.type
_entity_poly.pdbx_seq_one_letter_code
_entity_poly.pdbx_strand_id
1 'polypeptide(L)'
;SDQESDDSAIIQGAFLQAEKLCIPSSLSSLPKADWSRVGRPILLALQEICGLDEPDSRPNLQALTWKKRIVCVVWLKLLSREAREDVEKAWRENPFFSLQNSLPEMNHAVLMELVKSTAAAPIFARFLLLLPRDRIAMELGRLTEHVRSDPGGEDDVRFFLEVWWELWKGREELKSETEETIEMMFANQFARLSSDSPHAAKRLKLDSAEMTASSPNTDILHVLFNALKDMTDLVASTNVCFQSLSISLDALYTSFLITQEVVLPVTEQLDVLCKMTNCRGEIETLNAELIRDAQKDLSASLSPSPFQPSTMKLSEALKIITCLVQFWKDKGLLVVSDPLTPCFSTVRLQRSIQRVLTALDEVPETATETNTLRDLLKSLDLPAAENTPDIQAQVTAVIIAHRMQDYQSFAELFAGQASWARSELWVHCLEENQAAFRQHRTLFSLSSTLMSLLHAENSDVSQCRKLMKIAADIFSALSLEDKNQTLAAMLGLSSRGFFRQPVPYAVTEGFQQELNMAFNCIIQGGGGASAAVSQGNLTTAVSLVARVAFQNPEAALKSCCHSAIFNKGAFSLMAKILQQLPGLKAHGRSLLCKCLQDTVRSKSMSASEKQQLLKFLGLLMTPDVMTEEEKKKQSFLLPQEVVNTFVLPSLSAVGEDALFSLQLLHAALSVEATPSPHWVMNCSPFPLLFVLAQLYNQAYRCWEEPADGAVHLRSMDTKELLVSVLTTLGQLVGMKLETFYFKLNPFQKLNWNSLCTFNSSLKNLLFVINFDFEIL
;
A
#
# COMPACT_ATOMS: atom_id res chain seq x y z
N SER A 1 1.08 -25.23 34.11
CA SER A 1 1.71 -26.52 34.44
C SER A 1 0.67 -27.56 34.82
N ASP A 2 -0.24 -27.27 35.76
CA ASP A 2 -1.13 -28.29 36.33
C ASP A 2 -2.23 -28.72 35.33
N GLN A 3 -2.82 -27.76 34.61
CA GLN A 3 -3.79 -28.06 33.53
C GLN A 3 -3.17 -28.86 32.37
N GLU A 4 -1.94 -28.56 31.95
CA GLU A 4 -1.26 -29.31 30.88
C GLU A 4 -0.91 -30.76 31.29
N SER A 5 -0.67 -30.98 32.57
CA SER A 5 -0.43 -32.31 33.14
C SER A 5 -1.72 -33.13 33.13
N ASP A 6 -2.86 -32.53 33.47
CA ASP A 6 -4.16 -33.17 33.46
C ASP A 6 -4.63 -33.50 32.03
N ASP A 7 -4.52 -32.56 31.09
CA ASP A 7 -4.86 -32.76 29.68
C ASP A 7 -4.01 -33.89 29.04
N SER A 8 -2.71 -33.96 29.38
CA SER A 8 -1.82 -35.04 28.91
C SER A 8 -2.24 -36.41 29.42
N ALA A 9 -2.71 -36.50 30.66
CA ALA A 9 -3.19 -37.75 31.27
C ALA A 9 -4.51 -38.22 30.63
N ILE A 10 -5.40 -37.29 30.28
CA ILE A 10 -6.66 -37.59 29.57
C ILE A 10 -6.35 -38.22 28.20
N ILE A 11 -5.46 -37.62 27.41
CA ILE A 11 -5.02 -38.18 26.12
C ILE A 11 -4.38 -39.56 26.30
N GLN A 12 -3.47 -39.72 27.26
CA GLN A 12 -2.84 -41.01 27.54
C GLN A 12 -3.90 -42.08 27.86
N GLY A 13 -4.86 -41.77 28.73
CA GLY A 13 -5.96 -42.65 29.07
C GLY A 13 -6.78 -43.08 27.85
N ALA A 14 -7.04 -42.14 26.94
CA ALA A 14 -7.79 -42.40 25.71
C ALA A 14 -7.06 -43.36 24.75
N PHE A 15 -5.75 -43.19 24.55
CA PHE A 15 -4.96 -44.12 23.72
C PHE A 15 -4.85 -45.50 24.36
N LEU A 16 -4.71 -45.60 25.69
CA LEU A 16 -4.72 -46.88 26.40
C LEU A 16 -6.10 -47.57 26.32
N GLN A 17 -7.18 -46.80 26.33
CA GLN A 17 -8.52 -47.33 26.10
C GLN A 17 -8.68 -47.84 24.67
N ALA A 18 -8.16 -47.11 23.67
CA ALA A 18 -8.14 -47.56 22.29
C ALA A 18 -7.34 -48.88 22.13
N GLU A 19 -6.17 -49.01 22.77
CA GLU A 19 -5.38 -50.26 22.77
C GLU A 19 -6.19 -51.44 23.34
N LYS A 20 -6.96 -51.22 24.41
CA LYS A 20 -7.83 -52.28 24.99
C LYS A 20 -8.94 -52.70 24.04
N LEU A 21 -9.44 -51.80 23.19
CA LEU A 21 -10.46 -52.12 22.17
C LEU A 21 -9.89 -52.92 20.99
N CYS A 22 -8.56 -53.00 20.84
CA CYS A 22 -7.90 -53.77 19.79
C CYS A 22 -7.69 -55.26 20.14
N ILE A 23 -7.87 -55.67 21.39
CA ILE A 23 -7.54 -57.03 21.87
C ILE A 23 -8.30 -58.11 21.06
N PRO A 24 -7.61 -59.16 20.56
CA PRO A 24 -6.23 -59.58 20.88
C PRO A 24 -5.11 -58.92 20.06
N SER A 25 -5.45 -58.07 19.11
CA SER A 25 -4.49 -57.28 18.31
C SER A 25 -4.00 -56.04 19.08
N SER A 26 -3.13 -55.24 18.46
CA SER A 26 -2.58 -53.99 19.03
C SER A 26 -2.82 -52.81 18.07
N LEU A 27 -2.79 -51.57 18.57
CA LEU A 27 -2.84 -50.36 17.72
C LEU A 27 -1.70 -50.34 16.69
N SER A 28 -0.57 -50.99 16.99
CA SER A 28 0.57 -51.13 16.08
C SER A 28 0.26 -51.97 14.82
N SER A 29 -0.83 -52.73 14.82
CA SER A 29 -1.31 -53.53 13.69
C SER A 29 -2.74 -53.18 13.28
N LEU A 30 -3.27 -52.03 13.72
CA LEU A 30 -4.65 -51.65 13.45
C LEU A 30 -4.89 -51.43 11.94
N PRO A 31 -5.82 -52.16 11.31
CA PRO A 31 -6.24 -51.86 9.94
C PRO A 31 -7.14 -50.62 9.92
N LYS A 32 -7.11 -49.89 8.80
CA LYS A 32 -7.92 -48.68 8.58
C LYS A 32 -9.41 -48.89 8.89
N ALA A 33 -9.98 -50.02 8.45
CA ALA A 33 -11.39 -50.38 8.65
C ALA A 33 -11.86 -50.32 10.11
N ASP A 34 -10.98 -50.64 11.06
CA ASP A 34 -11.32 -50.71 12.47
C ASP A 34 -11.24 -49.35 13.20
N TRP A 35 -10.74 -48.29 12.54
CA TRP A 35 -10.56 -46.97 13.14
C TRP A 35 -11.85 -46.39 13.70
N SER A 36 -12.97 -46.50 12.99
CA SER A 36 -14.27 -45.97 13.43
C SER A 36 -14.70 -46.47 14.82
N ARG A 37 -14.33 -47.72 15.14
CA ARG A 37 -14.59 -48.35 16.44
C ARG A 37 -13.53 -47.98 17.47
N VAL A 38 -12.25 -48.03 17.09
CA VAL A 38 -11.10 -47.95 18.00
C VAL A 38 -10.69 -46.51 18.31
N GLY A 39 -10.80 -45.59 17.35
CA GLY A 39 -10.36 -44.20 17.47
C GLY A 39 -11.30 -43.31 18.28
N ARG A 40 -12.55 -43.74 18.53
CA ARG A 40 -13.57 -42.93 19.23
C ARG A 40 -13.13 -42.37 20.59
N PRO A 41 -12.48 -43.14 21.50
CA PRO A 41 -11.98 -42.61 22.77
C PRO A 41 -10.97 -41.46 22.57
N ILE A 42 -10.09 -41.58 21.58
CA ILE A 42 -9.08 -40.56 21.25
C ILE A 42 -9.75 -39.28 20.76
N LEU A 43 -10.74 -39.40 19.87
CA LEU A 43 -11.46 -38.24 19.34
C LEU A 43 -12.28 -37.51 20.41
N LEU A 44 -12.92 -38.25 21.32
CA LEU A 44 -13.67 -37.66 22.44
C LEU A 44 -12.75 -36.92 23.41
N ALA A 45 -11.60 -37.50 23.75
CA ALA A 45 -10.61 -36.85 24.61
C ALA A 45 -10.06 -35.56 23.96
N LEU A 46 -9.82 -35.57 22.65
CA LEU A 46 -9.43 -34.37 21.93
C LEU A 46 -10.55 -33.33 21.88
N GLN A 47 -11.81 -33.74 21.76
CA GLN A 47 -12.95 -32.83 21.83
C GLN A 47 -13.09 -32.17 23.20
N GLU A 48 -12.89 -32.93 24.28
CA GLU A 48 -12.91 -32.45 25.65
C GLU A 48 -11.81 -31.40 25.89
N ILE A 49 -10.57 -31.69 25.49
CA ILE A 49 -9.43 -30.77 25.67
C ILE A 49 -9.53 -29.55 24.76
N CYS A 50 -10.09 -29.71 23.56
CA CYS A 50 -10.26 -28.61 22.61
C CYS A 50 -11.48 -27.72 22.90
N GLY A 51 -12.40 -28.14 23.79
CA GLY A 51 -13.61 -27.38 24.13
C GLY A 51 -14.50 -27.09 22.93
N LEU A 52 -14.80 -28.10 22.11
CA LEU A 52 -15.41 -27.96 20.78
C LEU A 52 -16.93 -27.61 20.74
N ASP A 53 -17.56 -27.23 21.86
CA ASP A 53 -19.04 -27.11 21.96
C ASP A 53 -19.63 -25.67 21.97
N GLU A 54 -18.87 -24.61 21.64
CA GLU A 54 -19.46 -23.26 21.45
C GLU A 54 -19.23 -22.69 20.02
N PRO A 55 -20.29 -22.58 19.19
CA PRO A 55 -20.17 -22.19 17.78
C PRO A 55 -19.82 -20.71 17.51
N ASP A 56 -19.77 -19.85 18.54
CA ASP A 56 -19.62 -18.38 18.39
C ASP A 56 -18.37 -17.79 19.06
N SER A 57 -17.43 -18.60 19.54
CA SER A 57 -16.21 -18.09 20.21
C SER A 57 -14.98 -18.11 19.29
N ARG A 58 -14.09 -17.12 19.49
CA ARG A 58 -12.82 -16.95 18.77
C ARG A 58 -12.03 -18.28 18.65
N PRO A 59 -11.15 -18.44 17.66
CA PRO A 59 -10.33 -19.64 17.51
C PRO A 59 -9.64 -19.94 18.83
N ASN A 60 -9.98 -21.07 19.45
CA ASN A 60 -9.37 -21.47 20.69
C ASN A 60 -7.91 -21.82 20.41
N LEU A 61 -7.00 -20.87 20.65
CA LEU A 61 -5.56 -21.03 20.42
C LEU A 61 -5.01 -22.27 21.15
N GLN A 62 -5.60 -22.61 22.30
CA GLN A 62 -5.28 -23.81 23.06
C GLN A 62 -5.69 -25.09 22.32
N ALA A 63 -6.87 -25.12 21.70
CA ALA A 63 -7.33 -26.25 20.88
C ALA A 63 -6.41 -26.49 19.67
N LEU A 64 -6.03 -25.42 18.96
CA LEU A 64 -5.09 -25.52 17.85
C LEU A 64 -3.71 -26.02 18.31
N THR A 65 -3.24 -25.54 19.47
CA THR A 65 -1.96 -25.95 20.07
C THR A 65 -1.97 -27.43 20.44
N TRP A 66 -3.05 -27.93 21.04
CA TRP A 66 -3.21 -29.35 21.37
C TRP A 66 -3.31 -30.24 20.13
N LYS A 67 -4.08 -29.83 19.10
CA LYS A 67 -4.11 -30.54 17.81
C LYS A 67 -2.72 -30.63 17.17
N LYS A 68 -1.95 -29.52 17.19
CA LYS A 68 -0.56 -29.53 16.70
C LYS A 68 0.33 -30.46 17.52
N ARG A 69 0.23 -30.40 18.86
CA ARG A 69 1.01 -31.23 19.78
C ARG A 69 0.75 -32.72 19.59
N ILE A 70 -0.51 -33.14 19.48
CA ILE A 70 -0.83 -34.57 19.34
C ILE A 70 -0.35 -35.15 18.01
N VAL A 71 -0.54 -34.42 16.90
CA VAL A 71 -0.04 -34.84 15.58
C VAL A 71 1.49 -34.95 15.60
N CYS A 72 2.18 -33.96 16.18
CA CYS A 72 3.63 -33.97 16.36
C CYS A 72 4.11 -35.20 17.14
N VAL A 73 3.53 -35.44 18.32
CA VAL A 73 3.95 -36.52 19.23
C VAL A 73 3.70 -37.89 18.63
N VAL A 74 2.52 -38.13 18.04
CA VAL A 74 2.18 -39.42 17.41
C VAL A 74 3.14 -39.69 16.25
N TRP A 75 3.43 -38.68 15.43
CA TRP A 75 4.32 -38.86 14.29
C TRP A 75 5.78 -39.05 14.69
N LEU A 76 6.30 -38.26 15.64
CA LEU A 76 7.64 -38.47 16.18
C LEU A 76 7.78 -39.85 16.83
N LYS A 77 6.73 -40.40 17.45
CA LYS A 77 6.75 -41.79 17.95
C LYS A 77 7.01 -42.80 16.85
N LEU A 78 6.34 -42.67 15.71
CA LEU A 78 6.54 -43.54 14.54
C LEU A 78 7.97 -43.40 13.99
N LEU A 79 8.45 -42.16 13.87
CA LEU A 79 9.79 -41.87 13.36
C LEU A 79 10.91 -42.38 14.28
N SER A 80 10.77 -42.21 15.60
CA SER A 80 11.69 -42.76 16.61
C SER A 80 11.77 -44.29 16.51
N ARG A 81 10.64 -44.96 16.28
CA ARG A 81 10.60 -46.42 16.09
C ARG A 81 11.32 -46.85 14.81
N GLU A 82 11.11 -46.14 13.70
CA GLU A 82 11.81 -46.40 12.43
C GLU A 82 13.32 -46.20 12.55
N ALA A 83 13.74 -45.14 13.25
CA ALA A 83 15.14 -44.84 13.52
C ALA A 83 15.79 -45.76 14.56
N ARG A 84 14.99 -46.63 15.22
CA ARG A 84 15.42 -47.48 16.36
C ARG A 84 16.12 -46.65 17.45
N GLU A 85 15.50 -45.55 17.82
CA GLU A 85 16.03 -44.62 18.82
C GLU A 85 16.29 -45.31 20.17
N ASP A 86 17.42 -44.99 20.79
CA ASP A 86 17.74 -45.43 22.14
C ASP A 86 16.92 -44.68 23.21
N VAL A 87 16.28 -45.43 24.11
CA VAL A 87 15.36 -44.88 25.12
C VAL A 87 16.09 -43.96 26.11
N GLU A 88 17.32 -44.28 26.50
CA GLU A 88 18.11 -43.46 27.43
C GLU A 88 18.51 -42.12 26.79
N LYS A 89 18.82 -42.14 25.49
CA LYS A 89 19.07 -40.92 24.72
C LYS A 89 17.78 -40.11 24.53
N ALA A 90 16.69 -40.77 24.18
CA ALA A 90 15.38 -40.15 24.01
C ALA A 90 14.91 -39.43 25.28
N TRP A 91 15.06 -40.05 26.46
CA TRP A 91 14.71 -39.44 27.75
C TRP A 91 15.37 -38.06 27.93
N ARG A 92 16.65 -37.94 27.58
CA ARG A 92 17.46 -36.74 27.89
C ARG A 92 17.23 -35.61 26.89
N GLU A 93 16.93 -35.95 25.65
CA GLU A 93 17.03 -35.02 24.51
C GLU A 93 15.70 -34.80 23.77
N ASN A 94 14.67 -35.63 24.02
CA ASN A 94 13.35 -35.46 23.42
C ASN A 94 12.41 -34.66 24.34
N PRO A 95 11.98 -33.44 23.95
CA PRO A 95 11.07 -32.61 24.75
C PRO A 95 9.68 -33.23 24.91
N PHE A 96 9.32 -34.19 24.05
CA PHE A 96 8.05 -34.90 24.09
C PHE A 96 8.13 -36.28 24.76
N PHE A 97 9.28 -36.66 25.32
CA PHE A 97 9.52 -38.02 25.82
C PHE A 97 8.44 -38.53 26.79
N SER A 98 8.03 -37.71 27.75
CA SER A 98 7.05 -38.10 28.78
C SER A 98 5.71 -38.53 28.18
N LEU A 99 5.18 -37.74 27.23
CA LEU A 99 3.94 -38.06 26.53
C LEU A 99 4.16 -39.15 25.47
N GLN A 100 5.24 -39.08 24.69
CA GLN A 100 5.54 -40.03 23.63
C GLN A 100 5.72 -41.46 24.15
N ASN A 101 6.41 -41.63 25.28
CA ASN A 101 6.68 -42.94 25.88
C ASN A 101 5.44 -43.53 26.57
N SER A 102 4.50 -42.68 26.99
CA SER A 102 3.28 -43.13 27.68
C SER A 102 2.19 -43.63 26.74
N LEU A 103 2.25 -43.28 25.46
CA LEU A 103 1.36 -43.78 24.41
C LEU A 103 1.70 -45.23 24.01
N PRO A 104 0.71 -46.08 23.67
CA PRO A 104 0.94 -47.41 23.10
C PRO A 104 1.61 -47.34 21.72
N GLU A 105 2.16 -48.46 21.26
CA GLU A 105 2.75 -48.56 19.92
C GLU A 105 1.67 -48.48 18.83
N MET A 106 1.95 -47.73 17.77
CA MET A 106 0.99 -47.39 16.71
C MET A 106 1.58 -47.60 15.32
N ASN A 107 0.75 -47.48 14.28
CA ASN A 107 1.16 -47.50 12.88
C ASN A 107 0.74 -46.21 12.14
N HIS A 108 1.12 -46.11 10.86
CA HIS A 108 0.79 -44.95 10.03
C HIS A 108 -0.71 -44.83 9.74
N ALA A 109 -1.48 -45.92 9.76
CA ALA A 109 -2.94 -45.84 9.59
C ALA A 109 -3.58 -45.06 10.74
N VAL A 110 -3.13 -45.27 11.98
CA VAL A 110 -3.58 -44.48 13.15
C VAL A 110 -3.24 -43.00 12.99
N LEU A 111 -2.04 -42.64 12.53
CA LEU A 111 -1.67 -41.24 12.29
C LEU A 111 -2.57 -40.60 11.22
N MET A 112 -2.72 -41.24 10.06
CA MET A 112 -3.50 -40.69 8.95
C MET A 112 -4.98 -40.54 9.32
N GLU A 113 -5.56 -41.55 9.97
CA GLU A 113 -6.96 -41.50 10.43
C GLU A 113 -7.17 -40.45 11.53
N LEU A 114 -6.19 -40.27 12.43
CA LEU A 114 -6.23 -39.21 13.44
C LEU A 114 -6.22 -37.82 12.79
N VAL A 115 -5.33 -37.59 11.83
CA VAL A 115 -5.24 -36.31 11.09
C VAL A 115 -6.54 -36.05 10.33
N LYS A 116 -7.05 -37.06 9.61
CA LYS A 116 -8.33 -36.97 8.88
C LYS A 116 -9.49 -36.66 9.81
N SER A 117 -9.65 -37.43 10.89
CA SER A 117 -10.79 -37.32 11.83
C SER A 117 -10.79 -36.00 12.62
N THR A 118 -9.63 -35.34 12.75
CA THR A 118 -9.49 -34.08 13.50
C THR A 118 -9.43 -32.84 12.60
N ALA A 119 -9.60 -33.02 11.28
CA ALA A 119 -9.43 -32.00 10.24
C ALA A 119 -8.07 -31.28 10.34
N ALA A 120 -7.00 -32.05 10.58
CA ALA A 120 -5.65 -31.54 10.84
C ALA A 120 -4.73 -31.59 9.61
N ALA A 121 -5.27 -31.68 8.40
CA ALA A 121 -4.49 -31.68 7.16
C ALA A 121 -3.52 -30.46 7.05
N PRO A 122 -3.92 -29.21 7.41
CA PRO A 122 -2.98 -28.08 7.40
C PRO A 122 -1.81 -28.25 8.38
N ILE A 123 -2.05 -28.87 9.53
CA ILE A 123 -1.01 -29.15 10.54
C ILE A 123 -0.05 -30.21 10.00
N PHE A 124 -0.61 -31.28 9.44
CA PHE A 124 0.18 -32.37 8.85
C PHE A 124 1.05 -31.88 7.69
N ALA A 125 0.50 -31.07 6.78
CA ALA A 125 1.25 -30.47 5.67
C ALA A 125 2.36 -29.53 6.15
N ARG A 126 2.13 -28.72 7.20
CA ARG A 126 3.20 -27.90 7.82
C ARG A 126 4.35 -28.74 8.34
N PHE A 127 4.06 -29.84 9.02
CA PHE A 127 5.10 -30.77 9.48
C PHE A 127 5.80 -31.47 8.31
N LEU A 128 5.09 -31.88 7.26
CA LEU A 128 5.69 -32.42 6.03
C LEU A 128 6.72 -31.44 5.43
N LEU A 129 6.37 -30.14 5.34
CA LEU A 129 7.27 -29.12 4.79
C LEU A 129 8.59 -28.98 5.56
N LEU A 130 8.67 -29.43 6.82
CA LEU A 130 9.90 -29.42 7.63
C LEU A 130 10.85 -30.57 7.30
N LEU A 131 10.38 -31.57 6.54
CA LEU A 131 11.16 -32.74 6.18
C LEU A 131 11.95 -32.52 4.87
N PRO A 132 13.07 -33.24 4.68
CA PRO A 132 13.74 -33.34 3.38
C PRO A 132 12.81 -33.87 2.27
N ARG A 133 13.06 -33.47 1.01
CA ARG A 133 12.17 -33.78 -0.13
C ARG A 133 11.92 -35.28 -0.34
N ASP A 134 12.94 -36.11 -0.16
CA ASP A 134 12.86 -37.57 -0.24
C ASP A 134 11.92 -38.15 0.83
N ARG A 135 11.93 -37.56 2.02
CA ARG A 135 11.03 -37.95 3.11
C ARG A 135 9.61 -37.47 2.88
N ILE A 136 9.42 -36.28 2.32
CA ILE A 136 8.09 -35.83 1.87
C ILE A 136 7.51 -36.82 0.86
N ALA A 137 8.29 -37.19 -0.17
CA ALA A 137 7.84 -38.15 -1.18
C ALA A 137 7.48 -39.52 -0.58
N MET A 138 8.27 -40.01 0.39
CA MET A 138 7.99 -41.25 1.10
C MET A 138 6.67 -41.20 1.89
N GLU A 139 6.46 -40.13 2.67
CA GLU A 139 5.24 -39.96 3.48
C GLU A 139 3.99 -39.76 2.62
N LEU A 140 4.11 -39.08 1.47
CA LEU A 140 3.05 -38.99 0.48
C LEU A 140 2.75 -40.35 -0.17
N GLY A 141 3.76 -41.20 -0.36
CA GLY A 141 3.56 -42.60 -0.76
C GLY A 141 2.76 -43.39 0.26
N ARG A 142 3.07 -43.26 1.56
CA ARG A 142 2.31 -43.89 2.65
C ARG A 142 0.88 -43.38 2.73
N LEU A 143 0.67 -42.08 2.54
CA LEU A 143 -0.67 -41.49 2.44
C LEU A 143 -1.45 -42.09 1.25
N THR A 144 -0.80 -42.24 0.09
CA THR A 144 -1.38 -42.85 -1.11
C THR A 144 -1.83 -44.29 -0.86
N GLU A 145 -0.97 -45.10 -0.24
CA GLU A 145 -1.29 -46.48 0.17
C GLU A 145 -2.45 -46.53 1.18
N HIS A 146 -2.48 -45.59 2.12
CA HIS A 146 -3.53 -45.49 3.12
C HIS A 146 -4.91 -45.16 2.50
N VAL A 147 -4.97 -44.23 1.56
CA VAL A 147 -6.21 -43.89 0.84
C VAL A 147 -6.75 -45.11 0.10
N ARG A 148 -5.86 -45.89 -0.52
CA ARG A 148 -6.21 -47.12 -1.27
C ARG A 148 -6.53 -48.32 -0.39
N SER A 149 -6.20 -48.27 0.90
CA SER A 149 -6.45 -49.36 1.84
C SER A 149 -7.95 -49.48 2.16
N ASP A 150 -8.44 -50.70 2.32
CA ASP A 150 -9.84 -51.00 2.57
C ASP A 150 -10.29 -50.54 3.99
N PRO A 151 -11.43 -49.85 4.13
CA PRO A 151 -12.31 -49.34 3.06
C PRO A 151 -11.70 -48.09 2.40
N GLY A 152 -11.61 -48.10 1.07
CA GLY A 152 -11.28 -46.90 0.30
C GLY A 152 -12.55 -46.10 0.02
N GLY A 153 -12.56 -44.81 0.39
CA GLY A 153 -13.72 -43.94 0.22
C GLY A 153 -13.37 -42.57 -0.36
N GLU A 154 -14.41 -41.85 -0.82
CA GLU A 154 -14.26 -40.49 -1.35
C GLU A 154 -13.69 -39.51 -0.30
N ASP A 155 -14.00 -39.71 0.99
CA ASP A 155 -13.47 -38.89 2.08
C ASP A 155 -11.95 -39.00 2.21
N ASP A 156 -11.36 -40.15 1.86
CA ASP A 156 -9.91 -40.34 1.86
C ASP A 156 -9.25 -39.59 0.70
N VAL A 157 -9.91 -39.54 -0.46
CA VAL A 157 -9.47 -38.73 -1.59
C VAL A 157 -9.52 -37.26 -1.22
N ARG A 158 -10.58 -36.80 -0.53
CA ARG A 158 -10.68 -35.42 -0.03
C ARG A 158 -9.53 -35.09 0.92
N PHE A 159 -9.22 -35.98 1.87
CA PHE A 159 -8.10 -35.81 2.77
C PHE A 159 -6.76 -35.70 2.03
N PHE A 160 -6.52 -36.55 1.02
CA PHE A 160 -5.34 -36.46 0.16
C PHE A 160 -5.24 -35.12 -0.58
N LEU A 161 -6.35 -34.64 -1.14
CA LEU A 161 -6.41 -33.35 -1.84
C LEU A 161 -6.19 -32.17 -0.90
N GLU A 162 -6.71 -32.22 0.34
CA GLU A 162 -6.44 -31.22 1.37
C GLU A 162 -4.94 -31.16 1.70
N VAL A 163 -4.31 -32.31 1.96
CA VAL A 163 -2.86 -32.35 2.23
C VAL A 163 -2.06 -31.81 1.04
N TRP A 164 -2.40 -32.22 -0.19
CA TRP A 164 -1.75 -31.69 -1.39
C TRP A 164 -1.89 -30.18 -1.47
N TRP A 165 -3.10 -29.63 -1.33
CA TRP A 165 -3.28 -28.20 -1.46
C TRP A 165 -2.59 -27.39 -0.37
N GLU A 166 -2.59 -27.88 0.88
CA GLU A 166 -1.87 -27.25 1.98
C GLU A 166 -0.35 -27.28 1.78
N LEU A 167 0.20 -28.31 1.12
CA LEU A 167 1.61 -28.31 0.69
C LEU A 167 1.91 -27.21 -0.32
N TRP A 168 0.98 -26.93 -1.23
CA TRP A 168 1.12 -25.87 -2.24
C TRP A 168 0.99 -24.45 -1.66
N LYS A 169 0.22 -24.27 -0.60
CA LYS A 169 0.18 -23.01 0.18
C LYS A 169 1.52 -22.67 0.82
N GLY A 170 2.36 -23.67 1.11
CA GLY A 170 3.68 -23.48 1.69
C GLY A 170 3.66 -23.07 3.16
N ARG A 171 4.80 -22.56 3.64
CA ARG A 171 4.95 -22.06 5.02
C ARG A 171 4.63 -20.58 5.11
N GLU A 172 3.98 -20.18 6.19
CA GLU A 172 3.96 -18.78 6.60
C GLU A 172 5.37 -18.37 7.05
N GLU A 173 5.86 -17.24 6.57
CA GLU A 173 7.03 -16.58 7.16
C GLU A 173 6.65 -16.16 8.58
N LEU A 174 7.01 -16.98 9.59
CA LEU A 174 6.93 -16.56 10.98
C LEU A 174 7.83 -15.34 11.15
N LYS A 175 7.21 -14.17 11.31
CA LYS A 175 7.92 -12.97 11.78
C LYS A 175 8.43 -13.28 13.19
N SER A 176 9.74 -13.46 13.29
CA SER A 176 10.58 -13.51 14.48
C SER A 176 9.83 -13.41 15.83
N GLU A 177 9.31 -14.53 16.32
CA GLU A 177 9.05 -14.69 17.74
C GLU A 177 10.08 -15.67 18.30
N THR A 178 10.79 -15.20 19.33
CA THR A 178 11.90 -15.85 20.03
C THR A 178 11.52 -17.12 20.82
N GLU A 179 10.30 -17.64 20.64
CA GLU A 179 9.83 -18.85 21.30
C GLU A 179 10.03 -20.10 20.41
N GLU A 180 10.52 -21.19 21.02
CA GLU A 180 10.69 -22.47 20.35
C GLU A 180 9.30 -23.08 20.07
N THR A 181 8.83 -22.96 18.84
CA THR A 181 7.51 -23.47 18.43
C THR A 181 7.52 -25.00 18.33
N ILE A 182 6.34 -25.65 18.44
CA ILE A 182 6.19 -27.10 18.23
C ILE A 182 6.75 -27.55 16.85
N GLU A 183 6.62 -26.70 15.83
CA GLU A 183 7.17 -26.91 14.49
C GLU A 183 8.71 -26.96 14.53
N MET A 184 9.36 -26.04 15.27
CA MET A 184 10.81 -26.05 15.46
C MET A 184 11.28 -27.27 16.25
N MET A 185 10.57 -27.64 17.33
CA MET A 185 10.87 -28.84 18.10
C MET A 185 10.77 -30.10 17.23
N PHE A 186 9.73 -30.23 16.40
CA PHE A 186 9.59 -31.34 15.46
C PHE A 186 10.77 -31.43 14.50
N ALA A 187 11.17 -30.33 13.87
CA ALA A 187 12.30 -30.29 12.95
C ALA A 187 13.62 -30.67 13.63
N ASN A 188 13.88 -30.15 14.84
CA ASN A 188 15.06 -30.47 15.63
C ASN A 188 15.13 -31.96 15.98
N GLN A 189 13.99 -32.53 16.41
CA GLN A 189 13.90 -33.95 16.75
C GLN A 189 14.07 -34.83 15.52
N PHE A 190 13.45 -34.49 14.39
CA PHE A 190 13.63 -35.21 13.14
C PHE A 190 15.10 -35.19 12.65
N ALA A 191 15.76 -34.04 12.73
CA ALA A 191 17.17 -33.89 12.37
C ALA A 191 18.08 -34.79 13.23
N ARG A 192 17.80 -34.85 14.54
CA ARG A 192 18.49 -35.73 15.49
C ARG A 192 18.33 -37.20 15.10
N LEU A 193 17.10 -37.66 14.90
CA LEU A 193 16.79 -39.03 14.48
C LEU A 193 17.45 -39.41 13.14
N SER A 194 17.61 -38.44 12.24
CA SER A 194 18.27 -38.65 10.94
C SER A 194 19.80 -38.69 11.04
N SER A 195 20.41 -38.01 12.02
CA SER A 195 21.86 -37.94 12.18
C SER A 195 22.50 -39.20 12.78
N ASP A 196 21.75 -39.99 13.53
CA ASP A 196 22.26 -41.15 14.30
C ASP A 196 22.21 -42.49 13.56
N SER A 197 22.10 -42.51 12.23
CA SER A 197 22.19 -43.76 11.48
C SER A 197 23.50 -44.52 11.82
N PRO A 198 23.45 -45.83 12.13
CA PRO A 198 24.55 -46.51 12.83
C PRO A 198 25.67 -46.94 11.88
N HIS A 199 26.31 -46.04 11.13
CA HIS A 199 27.53 -46.33 10.35
C HIS A 199 28.60 -45.21 10.35
N ALA A 200 28.65 -44.38 11.39
CA ALA A 200 29.74 -43.42 11.57
C ALA A 200 30.64 -43.77 12.76
N ALA A 201 31.24 -44.96 12.75
CA ALA A 201 32.30 -45.32 13.69
C ALA A 201 33.61 -45.66 12.97
N LYS A 202 34.47 -44.64 12.85
CA LYS A 202 35.94 -44.65 12.84
C LYS A 202 36.69 -45.51 11.80
N ARG A 203 37.39 -44.78 10.92
CA ARG A 203 38.54 -45.13 10.04
C ARG A 203 38.19 -45.77 8.69
N LEU A 204 38.26 -44.96 7.63
CA LEU A 204 39.25 -45.08 6.54
C LEU A 204 39.16 -43.83 5.64
N LYS A 205 40.31 -43.19 5.39
CA LYS A 205 40.49 -42.31 4.23
C LYS A 205 40.48 -43.24 3.00
N LEU A 206 39.39 -43.25 2.22
CA LEU A 206 39.42 -43.63 0.81
C LEU A 206 38.09 -43.21 0.15
N ASP A 207 38.22 -42.30 -0.80
CA ASP A 207 37.31 -41.95 -1.91
C ASP A 207 35.79 -41.86 -1.64
N SER A 208 35.35 -40.63 -1.33
CA SER A 208 33.98 -40.17 -1.54
C SER A 208 33.62 -40.20 -3.03
N ALA A 209 33.15 -41.33 -3.54
CA ALA A 209 32.45 -41.39 -4.83
C ALA A 209 31.46 -42.55 -5.01
N GLU A 210 31.47 -43.62 -4.21
CA GLU A 210 30.79 -44.87 -4.62
C GLU A 210 29.78 -45.48 -3.62
N MET A 211 29.35 -44.77 -2.56
CA MET A 211 28.35 -45.28 -1.60
C MET A 211 27.12 -44.39 -1.38
N THR A 212 26.84 -43.47 -2.28
CA THR A 212 25.46 -42.95 -2.49
C THR A 212 24.84 -43.76 -3.62
N ALA A 213 24.46 -45.01 -3.33
CA ALA A 213 23.54 -45.74 -4.18
C ALA A 213 22.20 -44.97 -4.18
N SER A 214 22.00 -44.23 -5.26
CA SER A 214 20.86 -43.39 -5.59
C SER A 214 19.52 -44.06 -5.27
N SER A 215 18.78 -43.52 -4.30
CA SER A 215 17.32 -43.54 -4.44
C SER A 215 16.96 -42.66 -5.65
N PRO A 216 15.97 -43.04 -6.47
CA PRO A 216 15.50 -42.15 -7.51
C PRO A 216 15.03 -40.86 -6.83
N ASN A 217 15.51 -39.72 -7.32
CA ASN A 217 15.08 -38.40 -6.87
C ASN A 217 13.65 -38.21 -7.36
N THR A 218 12.67 -38.77 -6.64
CA THR A 218 11.27 -38.80 -7.09
C THR A 218 10.65 -37.43 -6.89
N ASP A 219 10.18 -36.81 -7.97
CA ASP A 219 9.49 -35.53 -7.90
C ASP A 219 8.18 -35.65 -7.11
N ILE A 220 7.96 -34.75 -6.15
CA ILE A 220 6.75 -34.72 -5.31
C ILE A 220 5.49 -34.59 -6.19
N LEU A 221 5.53 -33.74 -7.22
CA LEU A 221 4.43 -33.59 -8.16
C LEU A 221 4.13 -34.89 -8.92
N HIS A 222 5.17 -35.67 -9.28
CA HIS A 222 5.01 -36.96 -9.94
C HIS A 222 4.35 -37.98 -9.00
N VAL A 223 4.70 -38.00 -7.70
CA VAL A 223 4.01 -38.83 -6.69
C VAL A 223 2.52 -38.47 -6.63
N LEU A 224 2.22 -37.18 -6.52
CA LEU A 224 0.84 -36.69 -6.34
C LEU A 224 -0.05 -36.95 -7.57
N PHE A 225 0.45 -36.71 -8.78
CA PHE A 225 -0.30 -36.97 -10.01
C PHE A 225 -0.56 -38.47 -10.22
N ASN A 226 0.42 -39.34 -9.96
CA ASN A 226 0.19 -40.78 -10.08
C ASN A 226 -0.74 -41.30 -8.98
N ALA A 227 -0.64 -40.77 -7.76
CA ALA A 227 -1.56 -41.09 -6.67
C ALA A 227 -3.01 -40.74 -7.05
N LEU A 228 -3.26 -39.53 -7.57
CA LEU A 228 -4.60 -39.15 -8.01
C LEU A 228 -5.11 -40.02 -9.16
N LYS A 229 -4.25 -40.31 -10.14
CA LYS A 229 -4.55 -41.22 -11.25
C LYS A 229 -4.94 -42.62 -10.77
N ASP A 230 -4.29 -43.11 -9.74
CA ASP A 230 -4.55 -44.42 -9.15
C ASP A 230 -5.85 -44.47 -8.33
N MET A 231 -6.37 -43.32 -7.90
CA MET A 231 -7.58 -43.17 -7.08
C MET A 231 -8.78 -42.65 -7.87
N THR A 232 -8.70 -42.56 -9.20
CA THR A 232 -9.77 -41.98 -10.06
C THR A 232 -11.13 -42.63 -9.87
N ASP A 233 -11.14 -43.93 -9.56
CA ASP A 233 -12.36 -44.70 -9.35
C ASP A 233 -13.05 -44.43 -8.02
N LEU A 234 -12.34 -43.87 -7.04
CA LEU A 234 -12.87 -43.53 -5.71
C LEU A 234 -13.60 -42.17 -5.71
N VAL A 235 -13.40 -41.35 -6.74
CA VAL A 235 -14.11 -40.07 -6.92
C VAL A 235 -15.51 -40.34 -7.45
N ALA A 236 -16.53 -40.00 -6.66
CA ALA A 236 -17.94 -40.31 -6.95
C ALA A 236 -18.81 -39.05 -7.09
N SER A 237 -18.42 -37.92 -6.51
CA SER A 237 -19.16 -36.67 -6.53
C SER A 237 -18.51 -35.61 -7.42
N THR A 238 -19.35 -34.77 -8.03
CA THR A 238 -18.93 -33.59 -8.81
C THR A 238 -18.02 -32.66 -7.98
N ASN A 239 -18.29 -32.51 -6.69
CA ASN A 239 -17.53 -31.60 -5.82
C ASN A 239 -16.06 -32.06 -5.66
N VAL A 240 -15.83 -33.33 -5.37
CA VAL A 240 -14.47 -33.88 -5.22
C VAL A 240 -13.77 -33.97 -6.58
N CYS A 241 -14.52 -34.24 -7.65
CA CYS A 241 -14.01 -34.14 -9.03
C CYS A 241 -13.50 -32.73 -9.36
N PHE A 242 -14.30 -31.69 -9.09
CA PHE A 242 -13.91 -30.29 -9.32
C PHE A 242 -12.72 -29.87 -8.45
N GLN A 243 -12.70 -30.29 -7.18
CA GLN A 243 -11.56 -30.05 -6.30
C GLN A 243 -10.29 -30.71 -6.86
N SER A 244 -10.37 -31.98 -7.27
CA SER A 244 -9.25 -32.73 -7.85
C SER A 244 -8.69 -32.06 -9.09
N LEU A 245 -9.56 -31.64 -10.01
CA LEU A 245 -9.15 -30.93 -11.22
C LEU A 245 -8.56 -29.56 -10.91
N SER A 246 -9.15 -28.79 -10.01
CA SER A 246 -8.65 -27.46 -9.67
C SER A 246 -7.23 -27.53 -9.10
N ILE A 247 -6.97 -28.44 -8.16
CA ILE A 247 -5.64 -28.65 -7.55
C ILE A 247 -4.65 -29.15 -8.61
N SER A 248 -5.07 -30.08 -9.47
CA SER A 248 -4.18 -30.62 -10.52
C SER A 248 -3.80 -29.56 -11.55
N LEU A 249 -4.74 -28.71 -11.95
CA LEU A 249 -4.52 -27.61 -12.88
C LEU A 249 -3.67 -26.50 -12.24
N ASP A 250 -3.93 -26.14 -10.99
CA ASP A 250 -3.11 -25.17 -10.25
C ASP A 250 -1.69 -25.70 -10.07
N ALA A 251 -1.52 -26.99 -9.77
CA ALA A 251 -0.21 -27.63 -9.66
C ALA A 251 0.54 -27.66 -10.99
N LEU A 252 -0.14 -27.98 -12.09
CA LEU A 252 0.41 -27.89 -13.45
C LEU A 252 0.88 -26.46 -13.76
N TYR A 253 0.01 -25.49 -13.52
CA TYR A 253 0.25 -24.07 -13.79
C TYR A 253 1.48 -23.56 -13.03
N THR A 254 1.48 -23.70 -11.71
CA THR A 254 2.52 -23.20 -10.79
C THR A 254 3.86 -23.92 -10.92
N SER A 255 3.87 -25.15 -11.46
CA SER A 255 5.08 -25.97 -11.57
C SER A 255 5.71 -25.95 -12.97
N PHE A 256 4.97 -25.60 -14.02
CA PHE A 256 5.50 -25.64 -15.40
C PHE A 256 5.23 -24.38 -16.22
N LEU A 257 4.13 -23.65 -15.97
CA LEU A 257 3.65 -22.58 -16.85
C LEU A 257 4.05 -21.18 -16.37
N ILE A 258 4.43 -21.04 -15.10
CA ILE A 258 4.95 -19.79 -14.55
C ILE A 258 6.32 -20.00 -13.91
N THR A 259 7.16 -18.97 -13.98
CA THR A 259 8.51 -18.93 -13.37
C THR A 259 8.64 -17.83 -12.31
N GLN A 260 7.69 -16.90 -12.27
CA GLN A 260 7.62 -15.78 -11.34
C GLN A 260 6.18 -15.64 -10.83
N GLU A 261 6.04 -14.99 -9.68
CA GLU A 261 4.72 -14.70 -9.09
C GLU A 261 3.92 -13.74 -9.98
N VAL A 262 2.67 -14.11 -10.26
CA VAL A 262 1.76 -13.32 -11.08
C VAL A 262 1.03 -12.30 -10.22
N VAL A 263 1.34 -11.01 -10.41
CA VAL A 263 0.70 -9.92 -9.67
C VAL A 263 -0.59 -9.51 -10.36
N LEU A 264 -1.74 -9.80 -9.74
CA LEU A 264 -3.05 -9.36 -10.22
C LEU A 264 -3.37 -7.92 -9.78
N PRO A 265 -4.13 -7.14 -10.57
CA PRO A 265 -4.71 -5.89 -10.12
C PRO A 265 -5.61 -6.08 -8.89
N VAL A 266 -5.61 -5.12 -7.96
CA VAL A 266 -6.37 -5.20 -6.69
C VAL A 266 -7.87 -5.44 -6.91
N THR A 267 -8.43 -4.90 -7.99
CA THR A 267 -9.84 -5.11 -8.35
C THR A 267 -10.14 -6.55 -8.72
N GLU A 268 -9.23 -7.20 -9.45
CA GLU A 268 -9.35 -8.63 -9.79
C GLU A 268 -9.10 -9.49 -8.56
N GLN A 269 -8.12 -9.14 -7.72
CA GLN A 269 -7.91 -9.82 -6.44
C GLN A 269 -9.16 -9.74 -5.55
N LEU A 270 -9.81 -8.58 -5.46
CA LEU A 270 -11.03 -8.41 -4.69
C LEU A 270 -12.18 -9.28 -5.23
N ASP A 271 -12.39 -9.26 -6.54
CA ASP A 271 -13.37 -10.14 -7.20
C ASP A 271 -13.08 -11.61 -6.89
N VAL A 272 -11.78 -11.96 -6.84
CA VAL A 272 -11.32 -13.29 -6.47
C VAL A 272 -11.74 -13.67 -5.07
N LEU A 273 -11.36 -12.85 -4.10
CA LEU A 273 -11.63 -13.09 -2.69
C LEU A 273 -13.13 -13.15 -2.41
N CYS A 274 -13.93 -12.25 -2.99
CA CYS A 274 -15.38 -12.21 -2.77
C CYS A 274 -16.07 -13.52 -3.19
N LYS A 275 -15.74 -14.08 -4.37
CA LYS A 275 -16.36 -15.35 -4.80
C LYS A 275 -15.91 -16.52 -3.94
N MET A 276 -14.65 -16.51 -3.47
CA MET A 276 -14.16 -17.57 -2.58
C MET A 276 -14.81 -17.54 -1.21
N THR A 277 -15.06 -16.34 -0.66
CA THR A 277 -15.68 -16.16 0.66
C THR A 277 -17.17 -16.47 0.62
N ASN A 278 -17.89 -16.01 -0.41
CA ASN A 278 -19.33 -16.25 -0.55
C ASN A 278 -19.70 -17.73 -0.62
N CYS A 279 -18.81 -18.56 -1.18
CA CYS A 279 -19.03 -19.99 -1.29
C CYS A 279 -18.65 -20.79 -0.03
N ARG A 280 -18.00 -20.16 0.97
CA ARG A 280 -17.46 -20.82 2.18
C ARG A 280 -18.23 -20.54 3.46
N GLY A 281 -19.20 -19.61 3.45
CA GLY A 281 -20.04 -19.31 4.62
C GLY A 281 -21.20 -18.38 4.28
N GLU A 282 -22.15 -18.28 5.21
CA GLU A 282 -23.22 -17.27 5.13
C GLU A 282 -22.63 -15.86 5.34
N ILE A 283 -23.05 -14.91 4.49
CA ILE A 283 -22.54 -13.52 4.46
C ILE A 283 -22.64 -12.83 5.84
N GLU A 284 -23.58 -13.28 6.69
CA GLU A 284 -23.81 -12.76 8.04
C GLU A 284 -22.62 -12.97 9.01
N THR A 285 -21.66 -13.86 8.68
CA THR A 285 -20.49 -14.16 9.53
C THR A 285 -19.17 -14.10 8.76
N LEU A 286 -18.94 -13.04 7.98
CA LEU A 286 -17.65 -12.77 7.34
C LEU A 286 -16.50 -12.72 8.36
N ASN A 287 -15.80 -13.85 8.52
CA ASN A 287 -14.68 -14.01 9.43
C ASN A 287 -13.35 -13.63 8.74
N ALA A 288 -12.50 -12.90 9.45
CA ALA A 288 -11.16 -12.55 9.02
C ALA A 288 -10.29 -13.76 8.63
N GLU A 289 -10.53 -14.93 9.25
CA GLU A 289 -9.80 -16.16 8.94
C GLU A 289 -10.15 -16.74 7.58
N LEU A 290 -11.42 -16.69 7.18
CA LEU A 290 -11.86 -17.16 5.86
C LEU A 290 -11.22 -16.33 4.76
N ILE A 291 -11.11 -15.01 4.95
CA ILE A 291 -10.45 -14.13 3.99
C ILE A 291 -8.95 -14.40 3.95
N ARG A 292 -8.30 -14.61 5.11
CA ARG A 292 -6.88 -14.98 5.14
C ARG A 292 -6.61 -16.32 4.44
N ASP A 293 -7.47 -17.32 4.63
CA ASP A 293 -7.36 -18.59 3.91
C ASP A 293 -7.58 -18.42 2.41
N ALA A 294 -8.55 -17.59 2.00
CA ALA A 294 -8.76 -17.25 0.60
C ALA A 294 -7.57 -16.49 -0.03
N GLN A 295 -6.91 -15.60 0.72
CA GLN A 295 -5.68 -14.94 0.28
C GLN A 295 -4.54 -15.94 0.08
N LYS A 296 -4.42 -16.93 0.97
CA LYS A 296 -3.45 -18.03 0.82
C LYS A 296 -3.75 -18.94 -0.35
N ASP A 297 -5.03 -19.28 -0.56
CA ASP A 297 -5.47 -20.03 -1.73
C ASP A 297 -5.10 -19.28 -3.02
N LEU A 298 -5.33 -17.96 -3.04
CA LEU A 298 -5.01 -17.13 -4.19
C LEU A 298 -3.50 -17.07 -4.44
N SER A 299 -2.70 -16.77 -3.43
CA SER A 299 -1.24 -16.71 -3.56
C SER A 299 -0.65 -18.05 -4.01
N ALA A 300 -1.09 -19.16 -3.41
CA ALA A 300 -0.68 -20.50 -3.80
C ALA A 300 -0.97 -20.83 -5.27
N SER A 301 -2.01 -20.22 -5.85
CA SER A 301 -2.39 -20.42 -7.26
C SER A 301 -1.67 -19.49 -8.25
N LEU A 302 -0.97 -18.47 -7.77
CA LEU A 302 -0.30 -17.43 -8.57
C LEU A 302 1.23 -17.42 -8.41
N SER A 303 1.73 -18.06 -7.36
CA SER A 303 3.15 -18.16 -7.06
C SER A 303 3.75 -19.47 -7.60
N PRO A 304 5.00 -19.47 -8.11
CA PRO A 304 5.67 -20.68 -8.51
C PRO A 304 5.73 -21.71 -7.37
N SER A 305 5.45 -22.97 -7.70
CA SER A 305 5.41 -24.05 -6.72
C SER A 305 6.77 -24.22 -6.02
N PRO A 306 6.81 -24.50 -4.70
CA PRO A 306 8.04 -24.86 -4.00
C PRO A 306 8.60 -26.24 -4.44
N PHE A 307 7.80 -27.03 -5.15
CA PHE A 307 8.11 -28.37 -5.63
C PHE A 307 8.30 -28.42 -7.14
N GLN A 308 9.16 -27.54 -7.66
CA GLN A 308 9.52 -27.53 -9.08
C GLN A 308 10.03 -28.92 -9.52
N PRO A 309 9.47 -29.49 -10.60
CA PRO A 309 9.80 -30.82 -11.07
C PRO A 309 11.21 -30.85 -11.66
N SER A 310 11.97 -31.88 -11.31
CA SER A 310 13.35 -32.08 -11.78
C SER A 310 13.48 -33.15 -12.86
N THR A 311 12.57 -34.12 -12.88
CA THR A 311 12.55 -35.28 -13.78
C THR A 311 11.28 -35.35 -14.63
N MET A 312 10.12 -34.98 -14.06
CA MET A 312 8.84 -35.03 -14.73
C MET A 312 8.73 -33.95 -15.81
N LYS A 313 8.28 -34.34 -17.01
CA LYS A 313 8.11 -33.42 -18.14
C LYS A 313 6.68 -32.87 -18.21
N LEU A 314 6.53 -31.67 -18.77
CA LEU A 314 5.22 -31.05 -19.00
C LEU A 314 4.27 -31.96 -19.81
N SER A 315 4.76 -32.62 -20.86
CA SER A 315 3.96 -33.55 -21.68
C SER A 315 3.37 -34.70 -20.84
N GLU A 316 4.14 -35.23 -19.91
CA GLU A 316 3.69 -36.30 -19.02
C GLU A 316 2.58 -35.81 -18.07
N ALA A 317 2.75 -34.61 -17.49
CA ALA A 317 1.73 -33.99 -16.65
C ALA A 317 0.44 -33.70 -17.42
N LEU A 318 0.55 -33.14 -18.62
CA LEU A 318 -0.59 -32.89 -19.52
C LEU A 318 -1.33 -34.18 -19.85
N LYS A 319 -0.61 -35.26 -20.16
CA LYS A 319 -1.19 -36.56 -20.46
C LYS A 319 -1.99 -37.11 -19.29
N ILE A 320 -1.44 -37.05 -18.07
CA ILE A 320 -2.15 -37.53 -16.86
C ILE A 320 -3.44 -36.73 -16.67
N ILE A 321 -3.37 -35.40 -16.67
CA ILE A 321 -4.55 -34.53 -16.47
C ILE A 321 -5.59 -34.75 -17.58
N THR A 322 -5.16 -34.90 -18.83
CA THR A 322 -6.06 -35.19 -19.96
C THR A 322 -6.82 -36.50 -19.75
N CYS A 323 -6.13 -37.56 -19.30
CA CYS A 323 -6.77 -38.83 -18.97
C CYS A 323 -7.78 -38.69 -17.82
N LEU A 324 -7.45 -37.93 -16.77
CA LEU A 324 -8.34 -37.66 -15.63
C LEU A 324 -9.62 -36.95 -16.08
N VAL A 325 -9.47 -35.85 -16.83
CA VAL A 325 -10.61 -35.05 -17.33
C VAL A 325 -11.51 -35.90 -18.21
N GLN A 326 -10.95 -36.64 -19.16
CA GLN A 326 -11.73 -37.51 -20.05
C GLN A 326 -12.49 -38.58 -19.26
N PHE A 327 -11.81 -39.24 -18.32
CA PHE A 327 -12.42 -40.28 -17.49
C PHE A 327 -13.62 -39.77 -16.66
N TRP A 328 -13.46 -38.61 -16.01
CA TRP A 328 -14.55 -38.02 -15.22
C TRP A 328 -15.66 -37.40 -16.08
N LYS A 329 -15.33 -36.93 -17.30
CA LYS A 329 -16.31 -36.52 -18.30
C LYS A 329 -17.19 -37.70 -18.70
N ASP A 330 -16.58 -38.85 -18.99
CA ASP A 330 -17.29 -40.07 -19.40
C ASP A 330 -18.14 -40.66 -18.26
N LYS A 331 -17.71 -40.49 -16.99
CA LYS A 331 -18.52 -40.80 -15.80
C LYS A 331 -19.65 -39.80 -15.52
N GLY A 332 -19.74 -38.69 -16.24
CA GLY A 332 -20.76 -37.65 -16.02
C GLY A 332 -20.54 -36.81 -14.76
N LEU A 333 -19.33 -36.78 -14.21
CA LEU A 333 -18.99 -36.02 -13.00
C LEU A 333 -18.63 -34.55 -13.26
N LEU A 334 -18.56 -34.14 -14.54
CA LEU A 334 -18.21 -32.78 -14.96
C LEU A 334 -19.42 -31.94 -15.36
N VAL A 335 -20.50 -32.06 -14.60
CA VAL A 335 -21.75 -31.31 -14.80
C VAL A 335 -22.06 -30.53 -13.53
N VAL A 336 -22.38 -29.24 -13.67
CA VAL A 336 -22.76 -28.37 -12.55
C VAL A 336 -24.21 -28.68 -12.13
N SER A 337 -24.40 -29.12 -10.88
CA SER A 337 -25.72 -29.52 -10.36
C SER A 337 -26.68 -28.34 -10.13
N ASP A 338 -26.15 -27.16 -9.79
CA ASP A 338 -26.92 -25.92 -9.60
C ASP A 338 -26.13 -24.71 -10.12
N PRO A 339 -26.51 -24.13 -11.28
CA PRO A 339 -25.83 -22.97 -11.86
C PRO A 339 -26.05 -21.66 -11.09
N LEU A 340 -27.10 -21.57 -10.24
CA LEU A 340 -27.49 -20.34 -9.56
C LEU A 340 -26.69 -20.10 -8.27
N THR A 341 -26.18 -21.17 -7.67
CA THR A 341 -25.42 -21.13 -6.42
C THR A 341 -24.17 -22.02 -6.52
N PRO A 342 -23.11 -21.57 -7.22
CA PRO A 342 -21.92 -22.39 -7.41
C PRO A 342 -21.21 -22.64 -6.08
N CYS A 343 -20.84 -23.90 -5.82
CA CYS A 343 -20.03 -24.24 -4.67
C CYS A 343 -18.58 -23.74 -4.85
N PHE A 344 -17.83 -23.71 -3.74
CA PHE A 344 -16.44 -23.23 -3.72
C PHE A 344 -15.56 -23.93 -4.76
N SER A 345 -15.69 -25.25 -4.91
CA SER A 345 -14.92 -26.05 -5.87
C SER A 345 -15.21 -25.67 -7.32
N THR A 346 -16.44 -25.27 -7.65
CA THR A 346 -16.84 -24.80 -9.00
C THR A 346 -16.15 -23.48 -9.33
N VAL A 347 -16.24 -22.50 -8.44
CA VAL A 347 -15.59 -21.18 -8.61
C VAL A 347 -14.08 -21.33 -8.74
N ARG A 348 -13.49 -22.20 -7.93
CA ARG A 348 -12.06 -22.48 -7.98
C ARG A 348 -11.65 -23.13 -9.29
N LEU A 349 -12.34 -24.18 -9.73
CA LEU A 349 -12.06 -24.87 -10.98
C LEU A 349 -12.15 -23.92 -12.18
N GLN A 350 -13.19 -23.07 -12.24
CA GLN A 350 -13.36 -22.08 -13.31
C GLN A 350 -12.11 -21.20 -13.47
N ARG A 351 -11.55 -20.74 -12.34
CA ARG A 351 -10.35 -19.89 -12.34
C ARG A 351 -9.09 -20.65 -12.71
N SER A 352 -8.92 -21.88 -12.21
CA SER A 352 -7.82 -22.75 -12.60
C SER A 352 -7.83 -23.01 -14.11
N ILE A 353 -9.01 -23.26 -14.68
CA ILE A 353 -9.20 -23.42 -16.13
C ILE A 353 -8.82 -22.14 -16.87
N GLN A 354 -9.34 -20.98 -16.46
CA GLN A 354 -9.04 -19.72 -17.13
C GLN A 354 -7.54 -19.42 -17.13
N ARG A 355 -6.84 -19.60 -15.99
CA ARG A 355 -5.39 -19.39 -15.87
C ARG A 355 -4.60 -20.34 -16.76
N VAL A 356 -4.92 -21.64 -16.72
CA VAL A 356 -4.23 -22.65 -17.53
C VAL A 356 -4.47 -22.40 -19.01
N LEU A 357 -5.70 -22.11 -19.43
CA LEU A 357 -6.01 -21.81 -20.84
C LEU A 357 -5.21 -20.60 -21.34
N THR A 358 -5.20 -19.49 -20.58
CA THR A 358 -4.41 -18.30 -20.95
C THR A 358 -2.93 -18.61 -21.09
N ALA A 359 -2.34 -19.35 -20.14
CA ALA A 359 -0.92 -19.70 -20.23
C ALA A 359 -0.61 -20.72 -21.33
N LEU A 360 -1.49 -21.69 -21.59
CA LEU A 360 -1.32 -22.65 -22.68
C LEU A 360 -1.46 -22.01 -24.07
N ASP A 361 -2.10 -20.85 -24.19
CA ASP A 361 -2.16 -20.09 -25.45
C ASP A 361 -0.83 -19.34 -25.73
N GLU A 362 0.00 -19.11 -24.71
CA GLU A 362 1.33 -18.49 -24.85
C GLU A 362 2.45 -19.51 -25.13
N VAL A 363 2.20 -20.80 -24.91
CA VAL A 363 3.17 -21.87 -25.18
C VAL A 363 3.24 -22.15 -26.68
N PRO A 364 4.43 -22.17 -27.31
CA PRO A 364 4.59 -22.51 -28.73
C PRO A 364 3.93 -23.84 -29.08
N GLU A 365 3.25 -23.92 -30.23
CA GLU A 365 2.46 -25.08 -30.70
C GLU A 365 3.32 -26.35 -30.89
N THR A 366 3.67 -27.04 -29.80
CA THR A 366 4.58 -28.20 -29.88
C THR A 366 4.05 -29.51 -29.32
N ALA A 367 2.79 -29.62 -28.86
CA ALA A 367 2.25 -30.89 -28.39
C ALA A 367 0.76 -31.10 -28.68
N THR A 368 0.43 -32.25 -29.27
CA THR A 368 -0.95 -32.74 -29.48
C THR A 368 -1.74 -32.80 -28.17
N GLU A 369 -1.07 -33.17 -27.08
CA GLU A 369 -1.65 -33.29 -25.73
C GLU A 369 -2.12 -31.94 -25.19
N THR A 370 -1.41 -30.85 -25.50
CA THR A 370 -1.82 -29.49 -25.13
C THR A 370 -3.13 -29.08 -25.79
N ASN A 371 -3.28 -29.38 -27.08
CA ASN A 371 -4.49 -29.05 -27.83
C ASN A 371 -5.69 -29.86 -27.30
N THR A 372 -5.49 -31.15 -27.01
CA THR A 372 -6.55 -32.01 -26.46
C THR A 372 -7.04 -31.52 -25.10
N LEU A 373 -6.13 -31.19 -24.17
CA LEU A 373 -6.53 -30.64 -22.88
C LEU A 373 -7.25 -29.29 -23.04
N ARG A 374 -6.73 -28.41 -23.90
CA ARG A 374 -7.35 -27.11 -24.20
C ARG A 374 -8.79 -27.26 -24.66
N ASP A 375 -9.05 -28.15 -25.61
CA ASP A 375 -10.38 -28.39 -26.17
C ASP A 375 -11.33 -29.01 -25.12
N LEU A 376 -10.82 -29.92 -24.28
CA LEU A 376 -11.60 -30.50 -23.18
C LEU A 376 -11.98 -29.45 -22.14
N LEU A 377 -11.05 -28.60 -21.71
CA LEU A 377 -11.33 -27.56 -20.73
C LEU A 377 -12.29 -26.48 -21.27
N LYS A 378 -12.17 -26.10 -22.54
CA LYS A 378 -13.12 -25.18 -23.21
C LYS A 378 -14.52 -25.77 -23.34
N SER A 379 -14.66 -27.09 -23.33
CA SER A 379 -15.97 -27.76 -23.39
C SER A 379 -16.73 -27.78 -22.04
N LEU A 380 -16.13 -27.26 -20.96
CA LEU A 380 -16.76 -27.19 -19.64
C LEU A 380 -17.52 -25.87 -19.47
N ASP A 381 -18.85 -25.95 -19.45
CA ASP A 381 -19.72 -24.80 -19.20
C ASP A 381 -19.82 -24.54 -17.68
N LEU A 382 -19.02 -23.60 -17.17
CA LEU A 382 -19.03 -23.19 -15.76
C LEU A 382 -19.65 -21.79 -15.62
N PRO A 383 -20.60 -21.58 -14.67
CA PRO A 383 -21.28 -20.30 -14.51
C PRO A 383 -20.32 -19.21 -14.02
N ALA A 384 -20.44 -18.01 -14.58
CA ALA A 384 -19.76 -16.83 -14.06
C ALA A 384 -20.55 -16.28 -12.86
N ALA A 385 -20.03 -16.46 -11.65
CA ALA A 385 -20.60 -15.80 -10.49
C ALA A 385 -20.26 -14.29 -10.54
N GLU A 386 -21.29 -13.45 -10.43
CA GLU A 386 -21.15 -12.00 -10.28
C GLU A 386 -21.18 -11.64 -8.79
N ASN A 387 -20.32 -10.70 -8.38
CA ASN A 387 -20.32 -10.17 -7.03
C ASN A 387 -21.12 -8.87 -6.97
N THR A 388 -21.92 -8.71 -5.93
CA THR A 388 -22.55 -7.41 -5.65
C THR A 388 -21.53 -6.42 -5.06
N PRO A 389 -21.69 -5.12 -5.30
CA PRO A 389 -20.78 -4.11 -4.76
C PRO A 389 -20.77 -4.07 -3.22
N ASP A 390 -21.86 -4.49 -2.57
CA ASP A 390 -21.97 -4.52 -1.11
C ASP A 390 -21.04 -5.57 -0.49
N ILE A 391 -20.96 -6.77 -1.08
CA ILE A 391 -20.05 -7.82 -0.65
C ILE A 391 -18.59 -7.38 -0.82
N GLN A 392 -18.29 -6.72 -1.94
CA GLN A 392 -16.96 -6.17 -2.20
C GLN A 392 -16.54 -5.15 -1.13
N ALA A 393 -17.46 -4.26 -0.73
CA ALA A 393 -17.21 -3.31 0.34
C ALA A 393 -16.97 -4.01 1.70
N GLN A 394 -17.77 -5.03 2.04
CA GLN A 394 -17.63 -5.81 3.28
C GLN A 394 -16.29 -6.53 3.37
N VAL A 395 -15.93 -7.30 2.34
CA VAL A 395 -14.65 -8.02 2.28
C VAL A 395 -13.48 -7.04 2.39
N THR A 396 -13.53 -5.93 1.66
CA THR A 396 -12.48 -4.90 1.69
C THR A 396 -12.36 -4.27 3.07
N ALA A 397 -13.47 -3.97 3.74
CA ALA A 397 -13.46 -3.41 5.09
C ALA A 397 -12.81 -4.36 6.11
N VAL A 398 -13.08 -5.67 6.02
CA VAL A 398 -12.46 -6.68 6.90
C VAL A 398 -10.96 -6.81 6.64
N ILE A 399 -10.52 -6.78 5.37
CA ILE A 399 -9.09 -6.76 4.98
C ILE A 399 -8.36 -5.58 5.61
N ILE A 400 -8.95 -4.38 5.52
CA ILE A 400 -8.39 -3.14 6.09
C ILE A 400 -8.34 -3.22 7.62
N ALA A 401 -9.45 -3.61 8.25
CA ALA A 401 -9.57 -3.67 9.72
C ALA A 401 -8.55 -4.62 10.36
N HIS A 402 -8.28 -5.76 9.72
CA HIS A 402 -7.33 -6.75 10.23
C HIS A 402 -5.92 -6.61 9.66
N ARG A 403 -5.64 -5.56 8.86
CA ARG A 403 -4.35 -5.29 8.21
C ARG A 403 -3.77 -6.53 7.51
N MET A 404 -4.61 -7.18 6.70
CA MET A 404 -4.21 -8.38 5.97
C MET A 404 -3.22 -8.05 4.83
N GLN A 405 -2.84 -9.06 4.03
CA GLN A 405 -1.94 -8.84 2.90
C GLN A 405 -2.48 -7.77 1.94
N ASP A 406 -1.60 -6.87 1.50
CA ASP A 406 -1.88 -5.76 0.59
C ASP A 406 -2.97 -4.78 1.03
N TYR A 407 -3.29 -4.71 2.33
CA TYR A 407 -4.36 -3.85 2.87
C TYR A 407 -4.27 -2.37 2.46
N GLN A 408 -3.06 -1.87 2.15
CA GLN A 408 -2.85 -0.48 1.69
C GLN A 408 -3.45 -0.24 0.31
N SER A 409 -3.24 -1.19 -0.61
CA SER A 409 -3.80 -1.16 -1.96
C SER A 409 -5.32 -1.30 -1.93
N PHE A 410 -5.84 -2.16 -1.03
CA PHE A 410 -7.27 -2.26 -0.75
C PHE A 410 -7.84 -0.98 -0.12
N ALA A 411 -7.10 -0.29 0.75
CA ALA A 411 -7.51 1.00 1.31
C ALA A 411 -7.59 2.11 0.25
N GLU A 412 -6.66 2.14 -0.72
CA GLU A 412 -6.72 3.05 -1.87
C GLU A 412 -7.96 2.79 -2.73
N LEU A 413 -8.23 1.51 -3.06
CA LEU A 413 -9.45 1.12 -3.78
C LEU A 413 -10.70 1.54 -3.01
N PHE A 414 -10.77 1.23 -1.71
CA PHE A 414 -11.89 1.58 -0.84
C PHE A 414 -12.16 3.08 -0.78
N ALA A 415 -11.11 3.90 -0.70
CA ALA A 415 -11.22 5.35 -0.72
C ALA A 415 -11.71 5.91 -2.07
N GLY A 416 -11.37 5.25 -3.19
CA GLY A 416 -11.69 5.69 -4.55
C GLY A 416 -13.07 5.25 -5.08
N GLN A 417 -13.76 4.33 -4.41
CA GLN A 417 -15.02 3.75 -4.91
C GLN A 417 -16.25 4.56 -4.48
N ALA A 418 -16.76 5.39 -5.40
CA ALA A 418 -17.95 6.22 -5.17
C ALA A 418 -19.24 5.41 -4.92
N SER A 419 -19.33 4.19 -5.45
CA SER A 419 -20.48 3.29 -5.23
C SER A 419 -20.61 2.85 -3.77
N TRP A 420 -19.49 2.68 -3.05
CA TRP A 420 -19.46 2.25 -1.65
C TRP A 420 -19.66 3.40 -0.68
N ALA A 421 -19.30 4.62 -1.09
CA ALA A 421 -19.16 5.78 -0.22
C ALA A 421 -20.49 6.31 0.37
N ARG A 422 -21.63 5.76 -0.06
CA ARG A 422 -22.96 6.04 0.51
C ARG A 422 -23.35 5.11 1.66
N SER A 423 -22.63 4.00 1.85
CA SER A 423 -22.93 3.03 2.90
C SER A 423 -22.42 3.47 4.28
N GLU A 424 -23.10 3.06 5.35
CA GLU A 424 -22.63 3.26 6.73
C GLU A 424 -21.31 2.53 6.99
N LEU A 425 -21.15 1.35 6.39
CA LEU A 425 -19.92 0.54 6.44
C LEU A 425 -18.70 1.34 6.01
N TRP A 426 -18.83 2.13 4.94
CA TRP A 426 -17.72 2.93 4.41
C TRP A 426 -17.27 4.01 5.39
N VAL A 427 -18.23 4.73 5.99
CA VAL A 427 -17.95 5.75 7.00
C VAL A 427 -17.31 5.13 8.25
N HIS A 428 -17.88 4.03 8.74
CA HIS A 428 -17.39 3.33 9.94
C HIS A 428 -15.97 2.80 9.74
N CYS A 429 -15.68 2.18 8.59
CA CYS A 429 -14.35 1.65 8.28
C CYS A 429 -13.29 2.76 8.25
N LEU A 430 -13.59 3.91 7.61
CA LEU A 430 -12.68 5.07 7.57
C LEU A 430 -12.41 5.65 8.96
N GLU A 431 -13.43 5.73 9.82
CA GLU A 431 -13.34 6.29 11.16
C GLU A 431 -12.47 5.43 12.09
N GLU A 432 -12.68 4.12 12.10
CA GLU A 432 -11.93 3.17 12.95
C GLU A 432 -10.50 2.92 12.43
N ASN A 433 -10.29 2.99 11.11
CA ASN A 433 -9.03 2.56 10.47
C ASN A 433 -8.23 3.69 9.84
N GLN A 434 -8.32 4.92 10.36
CA GLN A 434 -7.64 6.11 9.80
C GLN A 434 -6.15 5.89 9.46
N ALA A 435 -5.43 5.08 10.25
CA ALA A 435 -4.03 4.77 10.01
C ALA A 435 -3.78 4.08 8.64
N ALA A 436 -4.73 3.28 8.14
CA ALA A 436 -4.64 2.62 6.84
C ALA A 436 -4.76 3.60 5.66
N PHE A 437 -5.35 4.78 5.87
CA PHE A 437 -5.62 5.78 4.83
C PHE A 437 -4.61 6.95 4.80
N ARG A 438 -3.50 6.84 5.54
CA ARG A 438 -2.46 7.89 5.64
C ARG A 438 -1.53 7.97 4.44
N GLN A 439 -1.74 7.18 3.38
CA GLN A 439 -0.93 7.30 2.17
C GLN A 439 -1.44 8.44 1.28
N HIS A 440 -0.51 9.15 0.65
CA HIS A 440 -0.80 10.29 -0.22
C HIS A 440 -1.84 9.93 -1.32
N ARG A 441 -1.65 8.79 -2.00
CA ARG A 441 -2.57 8.34 -3.07
C ARG A 441 -3.95 8.02 -2.53
N THR A 442 -4.03 7.30 -1.42
CA THR A 442 -5.29 6.96 -0.75
C THR A 442 -6.08 8.20 -0.34
N LEU A 443 -5.41 9.19 0.25
CA LEU A 443 -6.07 10.43 0.68
C LEU A 443 -6.50 11.30 -0.50
N PHE A 444 -5.75 11.29 -1.60
CA PHE A 444 -6.15 11.92 -2.86
C PHE A 444 -7.41 11.27 -3.43
N SER A 445 -7.44 9.93 -3.52
CA SER A 445 -8.62 9.17 -3.96
C SER A 445 -9.82 9.44 -3.05
N LEU A 446 -9.64 9.43 -1.72
CA LEU A 446 -10.68 9.78 -0.76
C LEU A 446 -11.23 11.19 -1.00
N SER A 447 -10.33 12.16 -1.23
CA SER A 447 -10.72 13.56 -1.45
C SER A 447 -11.50 13.73 -2.74
N SER A 448 -11.09 13.05 -3.82
CA SER A 448 -11.79 13.04 -5.09
C SER A 448 -13.20 12.42 -4.96
N THR A 449 -13.31 11.28 -4.29
CA THR A 449 -14.61 10.63 -4.00
C THR A 449 -15.50 11.54 -3.16
N LEU A 450 -14.96 12.17 -2.11
CA LEU A 450 -15.69 13.11 -1.27
C LEU A 450 -16.24 14.31 -2.06
N MET A 451 -15.44 14.90 -2.94
CA MET A 451 -15.90 15.98 -3.83
C MET A 451 -17.07 15.52 -4.70
N SER A 452 -17.02 14.29 -5.24
CA SER A 452 -18.12 13.75 -6.04
C SER A 452 -19.41 13.56 -5.22
N LEU A 453 -19.28 13.14 -3.96
CA LEU A 453 -20.41 12.97 -3.05
C LEU A 453 -21.04 14.30 -2.62
N LEU A 454 -20.22 15.30 -2.32
CA LEU A 454 -20.67 16.65 -1.94
C LEU A 454 -21.50 17.35 -3.03
N HIS A 455 -21.39 16.88 -4.27
CA HIS A 455 -22.08 17.44 -5.43
C HIS A 455 -23.18 16.52 -5.99
N ALA A 456 -23.48 15.39 -5.33
CA ALA A 456 -24.56 14.49 -5.72
C ALA A 456 -25.94 15.06 -5.34
N GLU A 457 -26.96 14.82 -6.17
CA GLU A 457 -28.30 15.43 -6.06
C GLU A 457 -29.09 15.09 -4.77
N ASN A 458 -28.61 14.17 -3.92
CA ASN A 458 -29.24 13.77 -2.65
C ASN A 458 -28.20 13.55 -1.53
N SER A 459 -27.21 14.44 -1.40
CA SER A 459 -26.15 14.31 -0.39
C SER A 459 -26.66 14.51 1.04
N ASP A 460 -26.47 13.53 1.93
CA ASP A 460 -26.68 13.72 3.36
C ASP A 460 -25.63 14.70 3.93
N VAL A 461 -26.10 15.86 4.36
CA VAL A 461 -25.27 16.95 4.88
C VAL A 461 -24.52 16.53 6.15
N SER A 462 -25.12 15.68 6.99
CA SER A 462 -24.51 15.22 8.24
C SER A 462 -23.36 14.26 7.97
N GLN A 463 -23.57 13.32 7.05
CA GLN A 463 -22.56 12.38 6.58
C GLN A 463 -21.41 13.11 5.88
N CYS A 464 -21.71 14.07 5.00
CA CYS A 464 -20.71 14.89 4.31
C CYS A 464 -19.81 15.64 5.30
N ARG A 465 -20.38 16.25 6.35
CA ARG A 465 -19.62 16.94 7.41
C ARG A 465 -18.73 15.95 8.17
N LYS A 466 -19.26 14.78 8.54
CA LYS A 466 -18.51 13.74 9.23
C LYS A 466 -17.32 13.27 8.40
N LEU A 467 -17.53 13.03 7.11
CA LEU A 467 -16.50 12.58 6.18
C LEU A 467 -15.42 13.63 5.92
N MET A 468 -15.79 14.91 5.75
CA MET A 468 -14.82 16.01 5.67
C MET A 468 -13.95 16.08 6.92
N LYS A 469 -14.54 15.90 8.11
CA LYS A 469 -13.81 15.83 9.37
C LYS A 469 -12.83 14.64 9.40
N ILE A 470 -13.29 13.43 9.05
CA ILE A 470 -12.44 12.23 9.00
C ILE A 470 -11.28 12.43 8.03
N ALA A 471 -11.52 12.95 6.82
CA ALA A 471 -10.46 13.23 5.86
C ALA A 471 -9.45 14.26 6.39
N ALA A 472 -9.92 15.31 7.05
CA ALA A 472 -9.06 16.32 7.68
C ALA A 472 -8.26 15.75 8.88
N ASP A 473 -8.82 14.81 9.64
CA ASP A 473 -8.17 14.11 10.76
C ASP A 473 -7.05 13.18 10.24
N ILE A 474 -7.34 12.39 9.19
CA ILE A 474 -6.34 11.59 8.49
C ILE A 474 -5.19 12.48 7.97
N PHE A 475 -5.53 13.59 7.31
CA PHE A 475 -4.54 14.57 6.82
C PHE A 475 -3.69 15.16 7.96
N SER A 476 -4.30 15.48 9.11
CA SER A 476 -3.60 16.09 10.24
C SER A 476 -2.56 15.16 10.86
N ALA A 477 -2.78 13.84 10.77
CA ALA A 477 -1.86 12.82 11.26
C ALA A 477 -0.65 12.55 10.33
N LEU A 478 -0.61 13.17 9.14
CA LEU A 478 0.50 13.04 8.19
C LEU A 478 1.77 13.77 8.65
N SER A 479 2.92 13.29 8.15
CA SER A 479 4.19 14.00 8.23
C SER A 479 4.13 15.34 7.47
N LEU A 480 5.02 16.28 7.77
CA LEU A 480 5.03 17.58 7.06
C LEU A 480 5.31 17.43 5.56
N GLU A 481 6.14 16.45 5.18
CA GLU A 481 6.43 16.15 3.77
C GLU A 481 5.19 15.63 3.05
N ASP A 482 4.48 14.67 3.63
CA ASP A 482 3.25 14.10 3.05
C ASP A 482 2.09 15.10 3.04
N LYS A 483 2.00 15.98 4.05
CA LYS A 483 1.06 17.12 4.05
C LYS A 483 1.28 18.00 2.84
N ASN A 484 2.53 18.34 2.54
CA ASN A 484 2.87 19.19 1.41
C ASN A 484 2.58 18.53 0.05
N GLN A 485 2.88 17.23 -0.11
CA GLN A 485 2.52 16.50 -1.31
C GLN A 485 0.99 16.47 -1.51
N THR A 486 0.24 16.22 -0.44
CA THR A 486 -1.22 16.18 -0.46
C THR A 486 -1.83 17.55 -0.75
N LEU A 487 -1.31 18.63 -0.17
CA LEU A 487 -1.75 20.00 -0.45
C LEU A 487 -1.51 20.39 -1.91
N ALA A 488 -0.37 20.00 -2.48
CA ALA A 488 -0.08 20.24 -3.90
C ALA A 488 -1.06 19.50 -4.81
N ALA A 489 -1.35 18.23 -4.52
CA ALA A 489 -2.32 17.45 -5.27
C ALA A 489 -3.75 18.01 -5.13
N MET A 490 -4.13 18.45 -3.94
CA MET A 490 -5.44 19.07 -3.69
C MET A 490 -5.61 20.39 -4.45
N LEU A 491 -4.55 21.22 -4.50
CA LEU A 491 -4.51 22.41 -5.35
C LEU A 491 -4.59 22.07 -6.85
N GLY A 492 -3.98 20.95 -7.26
CA GLY A 492 -4.10 20.41 -8.62
C GLY A 492 -5.54 20.04 -8.99
N LEU A 493 -6.35 19.60 -8.03
CA LEU A 493 -7.79 19.34 -8.23
C LEU A 493 -8.61 20.63 -8.30
N SER A 494 -8.38 21.56 -7.37
CA SER A 494 -9.17 22.80 -7.24
C SER A 494 -8.48 23.80 -6.32
N SER A 495 -8.46 25.08 -6.73
CA SER A 495 -8.03 26.18 -5.84
C SER A 495 -8.92 26.33 -4.61
N ARG A 496 -10.19 25.87 -4.68
CA ARG A 496 -11.16 25.92 -3.58
C ARG A 496 -11.31 24.59 -2.84
N GLY A 497 -10.49 23.58 -3.18
CA GLY A 497 -10.58 22.26 -2.56
C GLY A 497 -11.99 21.66 -2.69
N PHE A 498 -12.55 21.20 -1.56
CA PHE A 498 -13.90 20.61 -1.49
C PHE A 498 -15.03 21.59 -1.88
N PHE A 499 -14.76 22.89 -1.94
CA PHE A 499 -15.72 23.95 -2.23
C PHE A 499 -15.64 24.45 -3.68
N ARG A 500 -15.24 23.58 -4.61
CA ARG A 500 -15.15 23.89 -6.04
C ARG A 500 -16.49 24.39 -6.61
N GLN A 501 -17.58 23.73 -6.24
CA GLN A 501 -18.95 24.14 -6.53
C GLN A 501 -19.68 24.50 -5.22
N PRO A 502 -20.84 25.18 -5.29
CA PRO A 502 -21.64 25.45 -4.11
C PRO A 502 -21.98 24.16 -3.37
N VAL A 503 -21.65 24.11 -2.08
CA VAL A 503 -21.99 23.01 -1.16
C VAL A 503 -23.08 23.47 -0.18
N PRO A 504 -23.80 22.55 0.49
CA PRO A 504 -24.81 22.91 1.47
C PRO A 504 -24.30 23.92 2.51
N TYR A 505 -25.15 24.89 2.88
CA TYR A 505 -24.78 26.00 3.78
C TYR A 505 -24.16 25.50 5.10
N ALA A 506 -24.73 24.44 5.69
CA ALA A 506 -24.26 23.91 6.96
C ALA A 506 -22.86 23.25 6.90
N VAL A 507 -22.37 22.89 5.71
CA VAL A 507 -20.97 22.46 5.49
C VAL A 507 -20.05 23.66 5.42
N THR A 508 -20.48 24.71 4.70
CA THR A 508 -19.76 25.98 4.59
C THR A 508 -19.61 26.66 5.94
N GLU A 509 -20.67 26.69 6.75
CA GLU A 509 -20.67 27.26 8.10
C GLU A 509 -19.68 26.51 9.02
N GLY A 510 -19.72 25.17 9.02
CA GLY A 510 -18.82 24.35 9.82
C GLY A 510 -17.35 24.60 9.48
N PHE A 511 -17.02 24.65 8.18
CA PHE A 511 -15.68 25.01 7.73
C PHE A 511 -15.29 26.44 8.14
N GLN A 512 -16.19 27.42 8.01
CA GLN A 512 -15.90 28.80 8.40
C GLN A 512 -15.63 28.92 9.90
N GLN A 513 -16.34 28.17 10.74
CA GLN A 513 -16.08 28.09 12.17
C GLN A 513 -14.69 27.50 12.44
N GLU A 514 -14.33 26.39 11.79
CA GLU A 514 -13.00 25.77 11.91
C GLU A 514 -11.87 26.71 11.45
N LEU A 515 -12.05 27.39 10.32
CA LEU A 515 -11.12 28.39 9.80
C LEU A 515 -10.90 29.53 10.80
N ASN A 516 -11.99 30.08 11.33
CA ASN A 516 -11.92 31.16 12.33
C ASN A 516 -11.23 30.67 13.62
N MET A 517 -11.55 29.46 14.10
CA MET A 517 -10.88 28.87 15.27
C MET A 517 -9.38 28.71 15.04
N ALA A 518 -8.96 28.17 13.89
CA ALA A 518 -7.55 27.98 13.57
C ALA A 518 -6.76 29.31 13.63
N PHE A 519 -7.26 30.36 12.98
CA PHE A 519 -6.59 31.66 12.98
C PHE A 519 -6.68 32.38 14.33
N ASN A 520 -7.78 32.24 15.07
CA ASN A 520 -7.87 32.77 16.43
C ASN A 520 -6.85 32.12 17.37
N CYS A 521 -6.68 30.80 17.30
CA CYS A 521 -5.65 30.08 18.07
C CYS A 521 -4.24 30.56 17.71
N ILE A 522 -3.96 30.81 16.44
CA ILE A 522 -2.65 31.31 15.98
C ILE A 522 -2.39 32.74 16.49
N ILE A 523 -3.40 33.61 16.41
CA ILE A 523 -3.29 35.01 16.85
C ILE A 523 -3.14 35.09 18.37
N GLN A 524 -3.95 34.32 19.13
CA GLN A 524 -3.91 34.31 20.59
C GLN A 524 -2.66 33.60 21.13
N GLY A 525 -2.23 32.51 20.51
CA GLY A 525 -1.00 31.79 20.88
C GLY A 525 0.29 32.55 20.56
N GLY A 526 0.24 33.56 19.69
CA GLY A 526 1.33 34.50 19.39
C GLY A 526 1.34 35.77 20.25
N GLY A 527 0.37 35.93 21.16
CA GLY A 527 0.14 37.13 21.96
C GLY A 527 1.03 37.21 23.21
N GLY A 528 2.35 37.30 23.04
CA GLY A 528 3.29 37.57 24.11
C GLY A 528 4.58 38.15 23.55
N ALA A 529 4.82 39.44 23.81
CA ALA A 529 6.00 40.18 23.35
C ALA A 529 7.32 39.57 23.86
N SER A 530 7.93 38.66 23.10
CA SER A 530 9.38 38.44 23.05
C SER A 530 9.73 37.55 21.84
N ALA A 531 10.84 37.88 21.19
CA ALA A 531 11.23 37.51 19.83
C ALA A 531 11.69 36.05 19.63
N ALA A 532 11.06 35.07 20.29
CA ALA A 532 11.31 33.66 20.06
C ALA A 532 9.98 32.92 19.95
N VAL A 533 9.47 32.78 18.73
CA VAL A 533 8.47 31.73 18.45
C VAL A 533 9.18 30.42 18.76
N SER A 534 8.80 29.76 19.86
CA SER A 534 9.30 28.42 20.15
C SER A 534 8.96 27.52 18.96
N GLN A 535 9.88 26.63 18.57
CA GLN A 535 9.66 25.73 17.43
C GLN A 535 8.35 24.92 17.56
N GLY A 536 7.94 24.57 18.79
CA GLY A 536 6.67 23.89 19.07
C GLY A 536 5.41 24.70 18.76
N ASN A 537 5.46 26.04 18.89
CA ASN A 537 4.32 26.89 18.53
C ASN A 537 4.19 27.04 17.01
N LEU A 538 5.31 27.04 16.28
CA LEU A 538 5.31 27.11 14.82
C LEU A 538 4.78 25.82 14.18
N THR A 539 5.22 24.64 14.62
CA THR A 539 4.74 23.35 14.08
C THR A 539 3.24 23.16 14.25
N THR A 540 2.70 23.61 15.39
CA THR A 540 1.26 23.60 15.67
C THR A 540 0.51 24.54 14.73
N ALA A 541 0.99 25.78 14.58
CA ALA A 541 0.39 26.76 13.67
C ALA A 541 0.42 26.29 12.20
N VAL A 542 1.54 25.69 11.77
CA VAL A 542 1.70 25.08 10.44
C VAL A 542 0.68 23.97 10.24
N SER A 543 0.50 23.08 11.22
CA SER A 543 -0.49 21.99 11.13
C SER A 543 -1.94 22.50 11.08
N LEU A 544 -2.28 23.53 11.85
CA LEU A 544 -3.60 24.16 11.83
C LEU A 544 -3.90 24.79 10.46
N VAL A 545 -2.97 25.58 9.91
CA VAL A 545 -3.12 26.19 8.59
C VAL A 545 -3.17 25.12 7.50
N ALA A 546 -2.31 24.11 7.57
CA ALA A 546 -2.32 22.99 6.62
C ALA A 546 -3.69 22.28 6.60
N ARG A 547 -4.29 22.04 7.77
CA ARG A 547 -5.58 21.35 7.91
C ARG A 547 -6.72 22.10 7.23
N VAL A 548 -6.82 23.42 7.45
CA VAL A 548 -7.87 24.23 6.81
C VAL A 548 -7.57 24.47 5.33
N ALA A 549 -6.28 24.53 4.95
CA ALA A 549 -5.87 24.65 3.55
C ALA A 549 -6.13 23.37 2.76
N PHE A 550 -6.03 22.20 3.37
CA PHE A 550 -6.42 20.94 2.74
C PHE A 550 -7.90 20.94 2.36
N GLN A 551 -8.77 21.50 3.20
CA GLN A 551 -10.20 21.59 2.90
C GLN A 551 -10.51 22.65 1.83
N ASN A 552 -9.95 23.86 1.97
CA ASN A 552 -10.11 24.97 1.03
C ASN A 552 -8.84 25.83 0.97
N PRO A 553 -7.95 25.58 -0.01
CA PRO A 553 -6.69 26.30 -0.13
C PRO A 553 -6.86 27.81 -0.31
N GLU A 554 -7.79 28.25 -1.16
CA GLU A 554 -8.07 29.67 -1.41
C GLU A 554 -8.52 30.40 -0.13
N ALA A 555 -9.44 29.81 0.64
CA ALA A 555 -9.94 30.43 1.88
C ALA A 555 -8.84 30.52 2.94
N ALA A 556 -8.03 29.47 3.11
CA ALA A 556 -6.90 29.48 4.03
C ALA A 556 -5.85 30.53 3.66
N LEU A 557 -5.50 30.62 2.37
CA LEU A 557 -4.57 31.64 1.87
C LEU A 557 -5.13 33.05 2.03
N LYS A 558 -6.43 33.28 1.79
CA LYS A 558 -7.09 34.57 2.05
C LYS A 558 -7.00 34.97 3.52
N SER A 559 -7.25 34.03 4.44
CA SER A 559 -7.12 34.28 5.88
C SER A 559 -5.66 34.54 6.30
N CYS A 560 -4.68 33.85 5.72
CA CYS A 560 -3.26 34.15 5.90
C CYS A 560 -2.91 35.56 5.41
N CYS A 561 -3.36 35.94 4.21
CA CYS A 561 -3.13 37.27 3.63
C CYS A 561 -3.74 38.36 4.50
N HIS A 562 -5.00 38.18 4.89
CA HIS A 562 -5.72 39.11 5.76
C HIS A 562 -5.00 39.27 7.10
N SER A 563 -4.63 38.16 7.74
CA SER A 563 -3.91 38.20 9.01
C SER A 563 -2.54 38.87 8.89
N ALA A 564 -1.79 38.60 7.81
CA ALA A 564 -0.48 39.21 7.59
C ALA A 564 -0.55 40.73 7.38
N ILE A 565 -1.60 41.23 6.70
CA ILE A 565 -1.72 42.65 6.34
C ILE A 565 -2.38 43.46 7.47
N PHE A 566 -3.42 42.94 8.11
CA PHE A 566 -4.26 43.71 9.03
C PHE A 566 -3.95 43.48 10.51
N ASN A 567 -3.34 42.35 10.89
CA ASN A 567 -2.95 42.11 12.29
C ASN A 567 -1.51 42.56 12.51
N LYS A 568 -1.32 43.51 13.43
CA LYS A 568 0.01 44.09 13.72
C LYS A 568 1.01 43.01 14.13
N GLY A 569 2.11 42.91 13.40
CA GLY A 569 3.22 41.98 13.68
C GLY A 569 3.03 40.55 13.18
N ALA A 570 1.83 40.18 12.71
CA ALA A 570 1.52 38.81 12.30
C ALA A 570 2.19 38.39 10.98
N PHE A 571 2.61 39.34 10.13
CA PHE A 571 3.25 39.08 8.84
C PHE A 571 4.43 38.10 8.94
N SER A 572 5.25 38.20 9.98
CA SER A 572 6.44 37.35 10.15
C SER A 572 6.08 35.89 10.44
N LEU A 573 5.09 35.66 11.30
CA LEU A 573 4.59 34.33 11.62
C LEU A 573 3.89 33.69 10.42
N MET A 574 3.03 34.46 9.73
CA MET A 574 2.33 33.98 8.53
C MET A 574 3.31 33.62 7.41
N ALA A 575 4.39 34.39 7.23
CA ALA A 575 5.41 34.07 6.24
C ALA A 575 6.13 32.76 6.56
N LYS A 576 6.54 32.58 7.82
CA LYS A 576 7.17 31.32 8.30
C LYS A 576 6.26 30.12 8.14
N ILE A 577 4.96 30.26 8.42
CA ILE A 577 3.98 29.18 8.22
C ILE A 577 3.91 28.79 6.74
N LEU A 578 3.78 29.76 5.83
CA LEU A 578 3.70 29.47 4.39
C LEU A 578 5.01 28.87 3.84
N GLN A 579 6.16 29.32 4.32
CA GLN A 579 7.46 28.75 3.94
C GLN A 579 7.58 27.26 4.29
N GLN A 580 6.95 26.81 5.39
CA GLN A 580 6.86 25.39 5.78
C GLN A 580 5.77 24.60 5.02
N LEU A 581 4.96 25.29 4.20
CA LEU A 581 3.88 24.70 3.40
C LEU A 581 4.08 24.89 1.88
N PRO A 582 5.23 24.49 1.30
CA PRO A 582 5.50 24.64 -0.13
C PRO A 582 4.49 23.94 -1.04
N GLY A 583 3.70 22.98 -0.52
CA GLY A 583 2.59 22.37 -1.25
C GLY A 583 1.51 23.36 -1.66
N LEU A 584 1.43 24.53 -1.03
CA LEU A 584 0.51 25.61 -1.38
C LEU A 584 0.98 26.49 -2.56
N LYS A 585 2.15 26.21 -3.13
CA LYS A 585 2.66 26.91 -4.32
C LYS A 585 1.88 26.41 -5.55
N ALA A 586 1.13 27.30 -6.20
CA ALA A 586 0.42 26.95 -7.43
C ALA A 586 1.37 26.98 -8.64
N HIS A 587 1.31 25.94 -9.49
CA HIS A 587 2.08 25.88 -10.74
C HIS A 587 1.36 26.72 -11.82
N GLY A 588 1.66 28.02 -11.87
CA GLY A 588 1.16 28.97 -12.88
C GLY A 588 0.13 29.97 -12.33
N ARG A 589 0.49 31.27 -12.34
CA ARG A 589 -0.20 32.41 -11.67
C ARG A 589 -0.52 32.08 -10.20
N SER A 590 0.39 32.38 -9.27
CA SER A 590 0.23 32.00 -7.87
C SER A 590 -1.13 32.41 -7.29
N LEU A 591 -1.88 31.41 -6.82
CA LEU A 591 -3.13 31.59 -6.08
C LEU A 591 -2.94 32.58 -4.92
N LEU A 592 -1.77 32.57 -4.29
CA LEU A 592 -1.38 33.54 -3.27
C LEU A 592 -1.43 34.99 -3.79
N CYS A 593 -0.83 35.30 -4.94
CA CYS A 593 -0.86 36.64 -5.53
C CYS A 593 -2.31 37.10 -5.80
N LYS A 594 -3.17 36.20 -6.28
CA LYS A 594 -4.60 36.48 -6.45
C LYS A 594 -5.29 36.77 -5.11
N CYS A 595 -5.05 35.94 -4.09
CA CYS A 595 -5.62 36.15 -2.75
C CYS A 595 -5.16 37.47 -2.11
N LEU A 596 -3.88 37.81 -2.28
CA LEU A 596 -3.31 39.08 -1.84
C LEU A 596 -3.93 40.27 -2.59
N GLN A 597 -4.07 40.17 -3.91
CA GLN A 597 -4.70 41.22 -4.72
C GLN A 597 -6.16 41.46 -4.32
N ASP A 598 -6.93 40.38 -4.10
CA ASP A 598 -8.30 40.46 -3.58
C ASP A 598 -8.34 41.14 -2.20
N THR A 599 -7.39 40.77 -1.32
CA THR A 599 -7.30 41.33 0.04
C THR A 599 -6.99 42.82 0.01
N VAL A 600 -6.03 43.25 -0.83
CA VAL A 600 -5.64 44.66 -0.98
C VAL A 600 -6.75 45.49 -1.64
N ARG A 601 -7.51 44.92 -2.58
CA ARG A 601 -8.63 45.62 -3.24
C ARG A 601 -9.85 45.79 -2.36
N SER A 602 -9.99 44.98 -1.31
CA SER A 602 -11.17 44.99 -0.44
C SER A 602 -11.30 46.28 0.39
N LYS A 603 -10.20 46.98 0.66
CA LYS A 603 -10.14 48.19 1.49
C LYS A 603 -8.92 49.04 1.17
N SER A 604 -9.01 50.37 1.26
CA SER A 604 -7.84 51.24 1.19
C SER A 604 -6.88 50.97 2.36
N MET A 605 -5.60 50.74 2.05
CA MET A 605 -4.58 50.42 3.04
C MET A 605 -3.93 51.67 3.63
N SER A 606 -3.81 51.70 4.94
CA SER A 606 -2.97 52.65 5.70
C SER A 606 -1.48 52.44 5.42
N ALA A 607 -0.66 53.43 5.75
CA ALA A 607 0.80 53.34 5.63
C ALA A 607 1.39 52.16 6.42
N SER A 608 0.83 51.84 7.60
CA SER A 608 1.25 50.68 8.38
C SER A 608 0.91 49.36 7.69
N GLU A 609 -0.28 49.22 7.11
CA GLU A 609 -0.70 48.01 6.38
C GLU A 609 0.13 47.82 5.10
N LYS A 610 0.43 48.91 4.37
CA LYS A 610 1.39 48.92 3.23
C LYS A 610 2.76 48.39 3.68
N GLN A 611 3.29 48.86 4.82
CA GLN A 611 4.57 48.39 5.33
C GLN A 611 4.56 46.92 5.77
N GLN A 612 3.44 46.43 6.33
CA GLN A 612 3.31 45.00 6.67
C GLN A 612 3.28 44.13 5.42
N LEU A 613 2.55 44.55 4.38
CA LEU A 613 2.52 43.85 3.09
C LEU A 613 3.91 43.78 2.44
N LEU A 614 4.65 44.89 2.44
CA LEU A 614 6.03 44.94 1.92
C LEU A 614 6.94 43.93 2.65
N LYS A 615 6.89 43.91 3.99
CA LYS A 615 7.68 42.97 4.81
C LYS A 615 7.25 41.52 4.59
N PHE A 616 5.96 41.27 4.49
CA PHE A 616 5.40 39.94 4.23
C PHE A 616 5.90 39.37 2.89
N LEU A 617 5.74 40.15 1.82
CA LEU A 617 6.20 39.77 0.48
C LEU A 617 7.71 39.59 0.43
N GLY A 618 8.47 40.49 1.07
CA GLY A 618 9.92 40.36 1.21
C GLY A 618 10.33 39.01 1.80
N LEU A 619 9.72 38.61 2.92
CA LEU A 619 10.01 37.31 3.56
C LEU A 619 9.66 36.11 2.65
N LEU A 620 8.55 36.16 1.90
CA LEU A 620 8.15 35.06 1.02
C LEU A 620 9.03 34.92 -0.23
N MET A 621 9.65 36.02 -0.68
CA MET A 621 10.58 36.02 -1.81
C MET A 621 11.98 35.54 -1.41
N THR A 622 12.37 35.67 -0.14
CA THR A 622 13.66 35.16 0.35
C THR A 622 13.61 33.64 0.51
N PRO A 623 14.61 32.88 0.02
CA PRO A 623 14.71 31.44 0.25
C PRO A 623 14.97 31.15 1.75
N ASP A 624 14.30 30.13 2.29
CA ASP A 624 14.50 29.72 3.68
C ASP A 624 15.90 29.10 3.86
N VAL A 625 16.61 29.48 4.93
CA VAL A 625 18.00 29.07 5.25
C VAL A 625 18.03 27.87 6.20
N MET A 626 16.86 27.44 6.70
CA MET A 626 16.78 26.50 7.82
C MET A 626 16.69 25.03 7.36
N THR A 627 17.80 24.44 6.88
CA THR A 627 18.33 23.08 7.21
C THR A 627 19.42 22.62 6.22
N GLU A 628 20.46 21.96 6.77
CA GLU A 628 21.67 21.40 6.13
C GLU A 628 21.44 20.10 5.33
N GLU A 629 20.44 20.06 4.45
CA GLU A 629 20.33 18.98 3.46
C GLU A 629 19.95 19.54 2.09
N GLU A 630 20.57 19.03 1.03
CA GLU A 630 20.61 19.52 -0.36
C GLU A 630 19.24 19.55 -1.11
N LYS A 631 18.11 19.79 -0.44
CA LYS A 631 16.81 20.04 -1.08
C LYS A 631 16.73 21.52 -1.52
N LYS A 632 17.00 21.76 -2.81
CA LYS A 632 16.78 23.01 -3.58
C LYS A 632 16.15 24.17 -2.78
N LYS A 633 16.98 25.13 -2.33
CA LYS A 633 16.57 26.43 -1.76
C LYS A 633 15.59 27.14 -2.71
N GLN A 634 14.29 27.04 -2.46
CA GLN A 634 13.25 27.64 -3.31
C GLN A 634 12.35 28.57 -2.49
N SER A 635 12.31 29.84 -2.88
CA SER A 635 11.42 30.85 -2.29
C SER A 635 9.94 30.43 -2.41
N PHE A 636 9.10 30.89 -1.48
CA PHE A 636 7.67 30.61 -1.56
C PHE A 636 7.01 31.35 -2.72
N LEU A 637 7.47 32.58 -2.95
CA LEU A 637 7.00 33.45 -4.03
C LEU A 637 8.19 33.88 -4.90
N LEU A 638 7.98 33.93 -6.21
CA LEU A 638 9.01 34.41 -7.12
C LEU A 638 8.95 35.95 -7.23
N PRO A 639 10.10 36.66 -7.20
CA PRO A 639 10.15 38.11 -7.42
C PRO A 639 9.42 38.56 -8.69
N GLN A 640 9.52 37.78 -9.78
CA GLN A 640 8.80 38.01 -11.03
C GLN A 640 7.29 38.11 -10.85
N GLU A 641 6.70 37.24 -10.05
CA GLU A 641 5.25 37.20 -9.84
C GLU A 641 4.78 38.42 -9.05
N VAL A 642 5.56 38.87 -8.07
CA VAL A 642 5.28 40.08 -7.29
C VAL A 642 5.31 41.30 -8.20
N VAL A 643 6.37 41.44 -9.01
CA VAL A 643 6.51 42.58 -9.92
C VAL A 643 5.37 42.61 -10.94
N ASN A 644 5.06 41.47 -11.55
CA ASN A 644 3.98 41.39 -12.55
C ASN A 644 2.59 41.67 -11.94
N THR A 645 2.36 41.30 -10.67
CA THR A 645 1.03 41.43 -10.03
C THR A 645 0.81 42.79 -9.37
N PHE A 646 1.82 43.33 -8.70
CA PHE A 646 1.67 44.52 -7.82
C PHE A 646 2.38 45.76 -8.34
N VAL A 647 3.45 45.60 -9.12
CA VAL A 647 4.31 46.72 -9.54
C VAL A 647 3.89 47.21 -10.94
N LEU A 648 3.88 46.33 -11.94
CA LEU A 648 3.57 46.72 -13.33
C LEU A 648 2.19 47.40 -13.48
N PRO A 649 1.09 46.93 -12.86
CA PRO A 649 -0.22 47.58 -13.01
C PRO A 649 -0.30 48.96 -12.35
N SER A 650 0.55 49.24 -11.37
CA SER A 650 0.47 50.43 -10.51
C SER A 650 1.51 51.50 -10.86
N LEU A 651 2.62 51.13 -11.52
CA LEU A 651 3.65 52.08 -11.95
C LEU A 651 3.19 53.07 -13.02
N SER A 652 2.15 52.73 -13.80
CA SER A 652 1.53 53.65 -14.77
C SER A 652 0.48 54.57 -14.15
N ALA A 653 0.11 54.38 -12.88
CA ALA A 653 -0.89 55.19 -12.19
C ALA A 653 -0.19 56.34 -11.42
N VAL A 654 -0.67 57.57 -11.58
CA VAL A 654 -0.13 58.77 -10.92
C VAL A 654 -0.67 58.83 -9.48
N GLY A 655 0.20 58.78 -8.45
CA GLY A 655 -0.21 58.95 -7.04
C GLY A 655 0.62 58.19 -5.99
N GLU A 656 0.09 58.06 -4.76
CA GLU A 656 0.73 57.38 -3.61
C GLU A 656 1.04 55.88 -3.83
N ASP A 657 0.36 55.25 -4.79
CA ASP A 657 0.58 53.84 -5.12
C ASP A 657 1.86 53.60 -5.92
N ALA A 658 2.42 54.65 -6.54
CA ALA A 658 3.70 54.59 -7.25
C ALA A 658 4.88 54.41 -6.28
N LEU A 659 4.87 55.09 -5.11
CA LEU A 659 5.92 54.95 -4.09
C LEU A 659 5.97 53.53 -3.52
N PHE A 660 4.81 52.97 -3.19
CA PHE A 660 4.71 51.61 -2.68
C PHE A 660 5.16 50.57 -3.72
N SER A 661 4.80 50.79 -4.99
CA SER A 661 5.25 49.95 -6.11
C SER A 661 6.78 50.00 -6.30
N LEU A 662 7.39 51.17 -6.10
CA LEU A 662 8.84 51.34 -6.15
C LEU A 662 9.54 50.61 -4.99
N GLN A 663 9.00 50.69 -3.78
CA GLN A 663 9.52 49.94 -2.63
C GLN A 663 9.43 48.43 -2.83
N LEU A 664 8.33 47.93 -3.39
CA LEU A 664 8.17 46.51 -3.75
C LEU A 664 9.16 46.08 -4.83
N LEU A 665 9.38 46.91 -5.85
CA LEU A 665 10.35 46.62 -6.90
C LEU A 665 11.77 46.56 -6.35
N HIS A 666 12.14 47.50 -5.48
CA HIS A 666 13.43 47.48 -4.79
C HIS A 666 13.59 46.19 -3.98
N ALA A 667 12.59 45.84 -3.16
CA ALA A 667 12.64 44.61 -2.36
C ALA A 667 12.77 43.34 -3.23
N ALA A 668 12.09 43.28 -4.38
CA ALA A 668 12.21 42.17 -5.32
C ALA A 668 13.61 42.08 -5.98
N LEU A 669 14.22 43.22 -6.30
CA LEU A 669 15.57 43.29 -6.88
C LEU A 669 16.66 42.95 -5.87
N SER A 670 16.43 43.17 -4.57
CA SER A 670 17.37 42.82 -3.49
C SER A 670 17.44 41.31 -3.20
N VAL A 671 16.58 40.48 -3.81
CA VAL A 671 16.61 39.02 -3.64
C VAL A 671 17.63 38.40 -4.59
N GLU A 672 18.61 37.67 -4.05
CA GLU A 672 19.61 36.96 -4.84
C GLU A 672 18.95 35.95 -5.81
N ALA A 673 19.21 36.08 -7.10
CA ALA A 673 18.61 35.26 -8.14
C ALA A 673 19.65 34.30 -8.76
N THR A 674 19.33 33.01 -8.80
CA THR A 674 20.24 31.93 -9.22
C THR A 674 19.94 31.20 -10.53
N PRO A 675 18.87 31.48 -11.32
CA PRO A 675 18.85 31.04 -12.72
C PRO A 675 19.15 32.17 -13.70
N SER A 676 20.00 31.86 -14.68
CA SER A 676 20.16 32.61 -15.92
C SER A 676 19.21 32.06 -16.98
N PRO A 677 18.38 32.88 -17.66
CA PRO A 677 18.32 34.34 -17.57
C PRO A 677 17.60 34.84 -16.30
N HIS A 678 18.07 35.99 -15.80
CA HIS A 678 17.49 36.63 -14.61
C HIS A 678 15.99 36.89 -14.81
N TRP A 679 15.19 36.70 -13.76
CA TRP A 679 13.73 36.76 -13.80
C TRP A 679 13.17 38.09 -14.33
N VAL A 680 13.93 39.18 -14.16
CA VAL A 680 13.64 40.53 -14.68
C VAL A 680 13.38 40.53 -16.19
N MET A 681 14.03 39.65 -16.95
CA MET A 681 13.83 39.58 -18.40
C MET A 681 12.41 39.16 -18.78
N ASN A 682 11.68 38.51 -17.86
CA ASN A 682 10.29 38.11 -18.05
C ASN A 682 9.28 39.17 -17.55
N CYS A 683 9.75 40.34 -17.11
CA CYS A 683 8.94 41.45 -16.59
C CYS A 683 8.89 42.66 -17.53
N SER A 684 9.13 42.48 -18.84
CA SER A 684 9.21 43.58 -19.81
C SER A 684 10.21 44.67 -19.38
N PRO A 685 11.52 44.36 -19.34
CA PRO A 685 12.53 45.20 -18.71
C PRO A 685 12.67 46.60 -19.32
N PHE A 686 12.51 46.75 -20.65
CA PHE A 686 12.65 48.05 -21.32
C PHE A 686 11.49 49.01 -21.02
N PRO A 687 10.20 48.59 -21.10
CA PRO A 687 9.10 49.39 -20.58
C PRO A 687 9.28 49.81 -19.12
N LEU A 688 9.74 48.89 -18.26
CA LEU A 688 9.97 49.17 -16.85
C LEU A 688 11.05 50.25 -16.65
N LEU A 689 12.19 50.12 -17.33
CA LEU A 689 13.27 51.12 -17.33
C LEU A 689 12.79 52.48 -17.83
N PHE A 690 11.99 52.50 -18.91
CA PHE A 690 11.46 53.74 -19.47
C PHE A 690 10.54 54.48 -18.48
N VAL A 691 9.59 53.76 -17.86
CA VAL A 691 8.66 54.36 -16.88
C VAL A 691 9.41 54.87 -15.66
N LEU A 692 10.38 54.12 -15.15
CA LEU A 692 11.21 54.55 -14.01
C LEU A 692 12.07 55.78 -14.37
N ALA A 693 12.65 55.83 -15.57
CA ALA A 693 13.40 57.00 -16.03
C ALA A 693 12.51 58.24 -16.19
N GLN A 694 11.25 58.07 -16.63
CA GLN A 694 10.27 59.15 -16.66
C GLN A 694 9.95 59.66 -15.25
N LEU A 695 9.73 58.75 -14.28
CA LEU A 695 9.50 59.10 -12.88
C LEU A 695 10.73 59.81 -12.27
N TYR A 696 11.95 59.39 -12.62
CA TYR A 696 13.18 60.07 -12.21
C TYR A 696 13.25 61.50 -12.74
N ASN A 697 12.97 61.69 -14.03
CA ASN A 697 12.99 63.00 -14.66
C ASN A 697 11.94 63.93 -14.03
N GLN A 698 10.75 63.41 -13.72
CA GLN A 698 9.70 64.16 -13.00
C GLN A 698 10.12 64.51 -11.57
N ALA A 699 10.81 63.62 -10.86
CA ALA A 699 11.35 63.89 -9.52
C ALA A 699 12.48 64.95 -9.53
N TYR A 700 13.19 65.09 -10.66
CA TYR A 700 14.23 66.12 -10.85
C TYR A 700 13.65 67.53 -11.12
N ARG A 701 12.41 67.60 -11.66
CA ARG A 701 11.66 68.84 -11.91
C ARG A 701 10.86 69.33 -10.70
N CYS A 702 11.21 68.91 -9.49
CA CYS A 702 10.55 69.27 -8.23
C CYS A 702 10.49 70.77 -7.91
N TRP A 703 11.15 71.61 -8.71
CA TRP A 703 11.15 73.07 -8.64
C TRP A 703 10.08 73.75 -9.54
N GLU A 704 9.39 73.01 -10.41
CA GLU A 704 8.27 73.51 -11.24
C GLU A 704 6.92 73.33 -10.50
N GLU A 705 6.03 74.32 -10.56
CA GLU A 705 4.66 74.20 -10.00
C GLU A 705 3.87 73.13 -10.78
N PRO A 706 3.23 72.16 -10.11
CA PRO A 706 2.39 71.17 -10.78
C PRO A 706 1.20 71.86 -11.46
N ALA A 707 0.83 71.37 -12.63
CA ALA A 707 -0.52 71.61 -13.15
C ALA A 707 -1.56 71.01 -12.18
N ASP A 708 -2.67 71.72 -12.02
CA ASP A 708 -3.69 71.50 -11.00
C ASP A 708 -4.10 70.00 -10.90
N GLY A 709 -3.81 69.38 -9.74
CA GLY A 709 -4.16 67.99 -9.43
C GLY A 709 -3.04 66.93 -9.50
N ALA A 710 -1.82 67.25 -9.94
CA ALA A 710 -0.71 66.28 -9.99
C ALA A 710 0.05 66.17 -8.65
N VAL A 711 -0.04 65.00 -8.00
CA VAL A 711 0.76 64.69 -6.79
C VAL A 711 2.19 64.33 -7.22
N HIS A 712 3.14 65.22 -6.97
CA HIS A 712 4.56 64.92 -7.15
C HIS A 712 5.09 64.00 -6.04
N LEU A 713 5.89 62.99 -6.41
CA LEU A 713 6.73 62.20 -5.49
C LEU A 713 7.87 63.10 -4.95
N ARG A 714 7.61 63.93 -3.94
CA ARG A 714 8.49 65.05 -3.48
C ARG A 714 9.52 64.70 -2.38
N SER A 715 9.67 63.45 -1.95
CA SER A 715 10.65 63.11 -0.89
C SER A 715 12.04 62.79 -1.45
N MET A 716 13.10 63.26 -0.78
CA MET A 716 14.50 62.88 -1.08
C MET A 716 14.69 61.36 -0.96
N ASP A 717 14.04 60.71 0.01
CA ASP A 717 14.09 59.25 0.18
C ASP A 717 13.57 58.51 -1.06
N THR A 718 12.53 59.05 -1.71
CA THR A 718 11.97 58.48 -2.94
C THR A 718 12.94 58.63 -4.10
N LYS A 719 13.67 59.75 -4.18
CA LYS A 719 14.67 60.00 -5.21
C LYS A 719 15.84 59.02 -5.08
N GLU A 720 16.35 58.83 -3.86
CA GLU A 720 17.43 57.87 -3.58
C GLU A 720 17.01 56.43 -3.91
N LEU A 721 15.80 56.03 -3.49
CA LEU A 721 15.23 54.73 -3.81
C LEU A 721 15.12 54.52 -5.33
N LEU A 722 14.70 55.55 -6.06
CA LEU A 722 14.51 55.47 -7.51
C LEU A 722 15.85 55.39 -8.27
N VAL A 723 16.89 56.08 -7.79
CA VAL A 723 18.26 55.90 -8.29
C VAL A 723 18.72 54.46 -8.05
N SER A 724 18.59 53.96 -6.81
CA SER A 724 19.00 52.59 -6.46
C SER A 724 18.33 51.53 -7.37
N VAL A 725 17.01 51.64 -7.56
CA VAL A 725 16.24 50.73 -8.41
C VAL A 725 16.68 50.84 -9.88
N LEU A 726 16.85 52.06 -10.42
CA LEU A 726 17.28 52.27 -11.80
C LEU A 726 18.68 51.73 -12.06
N THR A 727 19.63 51.98 -11.15
CA THR A 727 21.00 51.46 -11.24
C THR A 727 21.00 49.94 -11.24
N THR A 728 20.34 49.32 -10.25
CA THR A 728 20.29 47.86 -10.12
C THR A 728 19.62 47.18 -11.31
N LEU A 729 18.47 47.72 -11.75
CA LEU A 729 17.74 47.20 -12.92
C LEU A 729 18.54 47.39 -14.21
N GLY A 730 19.20 48.55 -14.37
CA GLY A 730 20.06 48.88 -15.51
C GLY A 730 21.25 47.94 -15.62
N GLN A 731 21.93 47.65 -14.51
CA GLN A 731 23.04 46.69 -14.46
C GLN A 731 22.59 45.27 -14.83
N LEU A 732 21.47 44.79 -14.28
CA LEU A 732 20.95 43.44 -14.57
C LEU A 732 20.54 43.25 -16.03
N VAL A 733 19.93 44.26 -16.65
CA VAL A 733 19.55 44.25 -18.07
C VAL A 733 20.78 44.43 -18.96
N GLY A 734 21.71 45.32 -18.58
CA GLY A 734 22.96 45.60 -19.27
C GLY A 734 23.89 44.39 -19.39
N MET A 735 24.15 43.67 -18.29
CA MET A 735 24.96 42.45 -18.29
C MET A 735 24.43 41.39 -19.27
N LYS A 736 23.10 41.27 -19.40
CA LYS A 736 22.48 40.34 -20.35
C LYS A 736 22.63 40.78 -21.80
N LEU A 737 22.51 42.07 -22.07
CA LEU A 737 22.73 42.63 -23.41
C LEU A 737 24.17 42.47 -23.87
N GLU A 738 25.15 42.63 -22.98
CA GLU A 738 26.56 42.31 -23.27
C GLU A 738 26.74 40.83 -23.59
N THR A 739 26.17 39.93 -22.77
CA THR A 739 26.25 38.49 -23.02
C THR A 739 25.65 38.11 -24.39
N PHE A 740 24.56 38.78 -24.78
CA PHE A 740 23.91 38.58 -26.09
C PHE A 740 24.77 39.16 -27.22
N TYR A 741 25.29 40.38 -27.05
CA TYR A 741 26.19 41.04 -28.00
C TYR A 741 27.44 40.22 -28.25
N PHE A 742 28.06 39.62 -27.23
CA PHE A 742 29.23 38.75 -27.39
C PHE A 742 28.95 37.46 -28.18
N LYS A 743 27.70 36.95 -28.17
CA LYS A 743 27.26 35.79 -28.96
C LYS A 743 26.88 36.11 -30.41
N LEU A 744 26.76 37.39 -30.77
CA LEU A 744 26.41 37.81 -32.13
C LEU A 744 27.63 37.74 -33.05
N ASN A 745 27.41 37.27 -34.28
CA ASN A 745 28.43 37.27 -35.33
C ASN A 745 28.74 38.71 -35.77
N PRO A 746 29.90 39.00 -36.38
CA PRO A 746 30.33 40.37 -36.72
C PRO A 746 29.30 41.18 -37.52
N PHE A 747 28.57 40.53 -38.44
CA PHE A 747 27.50 41.15 -39.22
C PHE A 747 26.27 41.54 -38.39
N GLN A 748 25.94 40.75 -37.37
CA GLN A 748 24.82 41.03 -36.47
C GLN A 748 25.16 42.13 -35.47
N LYS A 749 26.44 42.25 -35.06
CA LYS A 749 26.95 43.36 -34.23
C LYS A 749 26.86 44.71 -34.94
N LEU A 750 27.13 44.77 -36.25
CA LEU A 750 26.98 46.00 -37.05
C LEU A 750 25.52 46.47 -37.13
N ASN A 751 24.57 45.56 -37.33
CA ASN A 751 23.15 45.89 -37.34
C ASN A 751 22.63 46.31 -35.95
N TRP A 752 23.13 45.69 -34.88
CA TRP A 752 22.79 46.05 -33.51
C TRP A 752 23.22 47.48 -33.17
N ASN A 753 24.47 47.84 -33.53
CA ASN A 753 24.98 49.19 -33.32
C ASN A 753 24.20 50.25 -34.11
N SER A 754 23.77 49.93 -35.33
CA SER A 754 22.91 50.80 -36.13
C SER A 754 21.51 51.01 -35.52
N LEU A 755 20.96 49.99 -34.86
CA LEU A 755 19.65 50.05 -34.18
C LEU A 755 19.70 50.93 -32.92
N CYS A 756 20.79 50.85 -32.15
CA CYS A 756 21.00 51.66 -30.93
C CYS A 756 21.18 53.15 -31.24
N THR A 757 21.77 53.50 -32.40
CA THR A 757 21.90 54.90 -32.84
C THR A 757 20.59 55.57 -33.24
N PHE A 758 19.54 54.81 -33.60
CA PHE A 758 18.30 55.35 -34.16
C PHE A 758 17.21 55.67 -33.12
N ASN A 759 17.36 55.22 -31.88
CA ASN A 759 16.30 55.32 -30.86
C ASN A 759 16.76 56.21 -29.68
N SER A 760 16.26 57.44 -29.61
CA SER A 760 16.63 58.44 -28.59
C SER A 760 16.39 57.97 -27.15
N SER A 761 15.42 57.08 -26.93
CA SER A 761 15.15 56.44 -25.64
C SER A 761 16.26 55.47 -25.19
N LEU A 762 16.95 54.82 -26.13
CA LEU A 762 18.11 53.95 -25.87
C LEU A 762 19.36 54.78 -25.53
N LYS A 763 19.47 55.99 -26.09
CA LYS A 763 20.55 56.94 -25.79
C LYS A 763 20.50 57.42 -24.34
N ASN A 764 19.31 57.68 -23.80
CA ASN A 764 19.12 58.01 -22.38
C ASN A 764 19.39 56.80 -21.47
N LEU A 765 19.07 55.59 -21.92
CA LEU A 765 19.38 54.35 -21.19
C LEU A 765 20.90 54.10 -21.11
N LEU A 766 21.61 54.33 -22.22
CA LEU A 766 23.08 54.29 -22.28
C LEU A 766 23.72 55.39 -21.42
N PHE A 767 23.09 56.56 -21.30
CA PHE A 767 23.57 57.65 -20.45
C PHE A 767 23.51 57.30 -18.95
N VAL A 768 22.51 56.52 -18.52
CA VAL A 768 22.40 56.00 -17.14
C VAL A 768 23.38 54.86 -16.89
N ILE A 769 23.67 54.02 -17.88
CA ILE A 769 24.63 52.91 -17.78
C ILE A 769 26.09 53.40 -17.80
N ASN A 770 26.40 54.50 -18.49
CA ASN A 770 27.77 55.00 -18.66
C ASN A 770 28.36 55.77 -17.46
N PHE A 771 27.59 56.07 -16.41
CA PHE A 771 28.11 56.86 -15.28
C PHE A 771 29.11 56.09 -14.39
N ASP A 772 29.18 54.75 -14.49
CA ASP A 772 30.15 53.92 -13.76
C ASP A 772 31.44 53.61 -14.56
N PHE A 773 31.56 54.07 -15.81
CA PHE A 773 32.75 53.77 -16.65
C PHE A 773 33.83 54.86 -16.68
N GLU A 774 33.62 56.00 -16.01
CA GLU A 774 34.62 57.09 -15.93
C GLU A 774 35.42 57.14 -14.62
N ILE A 775 35.33 56.12 -13.75
CA ILE A 775 36.25 55.95 -12.61
C ILE A 775 36.77 54.50 -12.58
N LEU A 776 37.66 54.17 -13.52
CA LEU A 776 38.71 53.15 -13.37
C LEU A 776 39.84 53.39 -14.37
#